data_AF-A0A836LE42-F1
#
_entry.id   AF-A0A836LE42-F1
#
_cell.length_a   1.000
_cell.length_b   1.000
_cell.length_c   1.000
_cell.angle_alpha   90.00
_cell.angle_beta   90.00
_cell.angle_gamma   90.00
#
_symmetry.space_group_name_H-M   'P 1'
#
loop_
_entity.id
_entity.type
_entity.pdbx_description
1 polymer ?
#
loop_
_entity_poly.entity_id
_entity_poly.type
_entity_poly.pdbx_seq_one_letter_code
_entity_poly.pdbx_strand_id
1 'polypeptide(L)'
;MAEAFLSQQPHPASQTREAGPSVMEMRVSWTSNGLDVHIPPPRYIWRGVHRSIMDNIDKVSAMVYPIPFWCVVACAAGSCLCVWFVPQTSWLQTNPVSTWLRYVDSIVTPFSRYFPPASQGPVLCAKVWTVTLAAATVLHRFSLRRLLRYKGWILERNPQKPSWRTRVWSLVVRALFIRPSIPKMGVYGHCLPSVPLPSLQQTVNGYLSSMRAIYHQKDSDVNEWLELRRSAESFLLNEGPSLQMYLRLQHVMSQNYVSELWTRNVFLAARDSLCLHSNFYTVPFAAHRPTTFPEARAAVLVYLLTQLKGRIERRTLCPNFTGPRHCVPLSMSQYSMAFNTNRIPGRELDILEHTRERENNYIIILYRGRIYQMPVMDPQSGRPLTPHQLEVVLHQLLAEVEEEVSTGRDESEDDDAEDTLETLGKKRSYRILEALLPVLTTAPRAQWADVRNSYMLHDSSNNSPLRIIEKAMFVVSFDERCGTPGHPKANSPLPDDRPLSTDCTHYLCGNGSNLWCDKSFNLVIRSDGHVGLHVEHSWCDMSTFLGLFEHVSAQEESAELWYDLESGHAKKQPEDKRRAKPFRAPGVDDPLSPRRLRFIIYKKLGLAIREAHTEFLFNVGSQVDLHVVRYSRYGREVPKGVGCSPDAWVQMAIQLAHYFDQGGHLGLVYESVPQHMFVKGRTEAVRSVTDVSSTFVKAMASAEGSDDAMSVEEKRSLLIDACARHEQAVQEAVAGQAVDRHLFALFMASVSQETPSDFLTTAFRKTKWKVSSAQAHQRNLLDRLHPAGGGKLYHETPGFGFGPVSSDGYGISYCFCVNEVLYVTITSYKNCETTSSRTLGNHMVRALDMLGDLSTSHRRASAP
;
A
#
# COMPACT_ATOMS: atom_id res chain seq x y z
N MET A 1 -26.96 19.74 14.29
CA MET A 1 -26.42 18.55 13.60
C MET A 1 -27.43 17.83 12.68
N ALA A 2 -28.76 18.02 12.82
CA ALA A 2 -29.75 17.53 11.84
C ALA A 2 -30.19 18.58 10.79
N GLU A 3 -30.00 19.89 11.03
CA GLU A 3 -30.31 20.96 10.06
C GLU A 3 -29.20 21.25 9.04
N ALA A 4 -27.97 20.76 9.28
CA ALA A 4 -26.85 20.91 8.34
C ALA A 4 -26.92 19.96 7.12
N PHE A 5 -27.91 19.05 7.10
CA PHE A 5 -28.10 18.07 6.02
C PHE A 5 -29.14 18.51 4.97
N LEU A 6 -29.87 19.61 5.21
CA LEU A 6 -30.99 20.05 4.35
C LEU A 6 -30.72 21.32 3.52
N SER A 7 -29.57 21.98 3.67
CA SER A 7 -29.27 23.24 2.98
C SER A 7 -28.36 23.12 1.75
N GLN A 8 -28.05 21.90 1.27
CA GLN A 8 -27.33 21.70 0.00
C GLN A 8 -28.30 21.32 -1.12
N GLN A 9 -29.09 22.30 -1.56
CA GLN A 9 -29.69 22.26 -2.90
C GLN A 9 -28.79 23.10 -3.84
N PRO A 10 -28.25 22.53 -4.92
CA PRO A 10 -27.49 23.31 -5.89
C PRO A 10 -28.47 24.17 -6.71
N HIS A 11 -28.33 25.50 -6.61
CA HIS A 11 -28.94 26.42 -7.59
C HIS A 11 -28.22 26.30 -8.94
N PRO A 12 -28.94 26.39 -10.07
CA PRO A 12 -28.38 26.21 -11.41
C PRO A 12 -27.75 27.51 -11.91
N ALA A 13 -26.42 27.55 -12.04
CA ALA A 13 -25.71 28.65 -12.71
C ALA A 13 -25.06 28.14 -14.00
N SER A 14 -25.57 28.68 -15.11
CA SER A 14 -24.99 28.82 -16.46
C SER A 14 -23.77 27.94 -16.83
N GLN A 15 -24.03 26.85 -17.54
CA GLN A 15 -23.02 26.15 -18.33
C GLN A 15 -22.65 26.99 -19.56
N THR A 16 -21.49 27.63 -19.54
CA THR A 16 -20.77 28.01 -20.75
C THR A 16 -20.12 26.76 -21.37
N ARG A 17 -20.22 26.65 -22.70
CA ARG A 17 -19.76 25.54 -23.53
C ARG A 17 -18.26 25.27 -23.37
N GLU A 18 -17.90 24.19 -22.69
CA GLU A 18 -16.63 23.47 -22.91
C GLU A 18 -16.94 22.16 -23.65
N ALA A 19 -16.28 21.95 -24.79
CA ALA A 19 -16.42 20.75 -25.62
C ALA A 19 -15.39 19.68 -25.21
N GLY A 20 -15.90 18.48 -24.87
CA GLY A 20 -15.15 17.24 -24.52
C GLY A 20 -15.41 16.82 -23.05
N PRO A 21 -15.74 15.55 -22.69
CA PRO A 21 -15.83 14.28 -23.42
C PRO A 21 -17.31 13.79 -23.54
N SER A 22 -18.07 14.33 -24.49
CA SER A 22 -19.54 14.33 -24.44
C SER A 22 -20.28 13.17 -25.12
N VAL A 23 -19.59 12.19 -25.71
CA VAL A 23 -20.24 11.22 -26.64
C VAL A 23 -20.74 9.93 -25.95
N MET A 24 -20.40 9.68 -24.69
CA MET A 24 -20.64 8.38 -24.04
C MET A 24 -21.84 8.31 -23.10
N GLU A 25 -22.42 9.43 -22.68
CA GLU A 25 -23.51 9.47 -21.71
C GLU A 25 -24.82 10.01 -22.29
N MET A 26 -25.92 9.52 -21.73
CA MET A 26 -27.23 10.12 -21.95
C MET A 26 -27.30 11.43 -21.16
N ARG A 27 -27.38 12.56 -21.85
CA ARG A 27 -27.56 13.87 -21.19
C ARG A 27 -28.95 14.39 -21.46
N VAL A 28 -29.48 15.03 -20.43
CA VAL A 28 -30.69 15.84 -20.51
C VAL A 28 -30.28 17.22 -20.02
N SER A 29 -30.16 18.18 -20.93
CA SER A 29 -29.82 19.56 -20.62
C SER A 29 -30.94 20.48 -21.06
N TRP A 30 -31.31 21.43 -20.21
CA TRP A 30 -32.28 22.46 -20.56
C TRP A 30 -31.54 23.63 -21.20
N THR A 31 -31.83 23.93 -22.46
CA THR A 31 -31.23 25.06 -23.20
C THR A 31 -32.28 26.14 -23.46
N SER A 32 -31.84 27.32 -23.92
CA SER A 32 -32.74 28.40 -24.35
C SER A 32 -33.72 27.98 -25.45
N ASN A 33 -33.44 26.88 -26.15
CA ASN A 33 -34.25 26.32 -27.22
C ASN A 33 -35.07 25.08 -26.79
N GLY A 34 -35.11 24.76 -25.48
CA GLY A 34 -35.84 23.63 -24.92
C GLY A 34 -34.95 22.50 -24.39
N LEU A 35 -35.58 21.34 -24.14
CA LEU A 35 -34.94 20.13 -23.62
C LEU A 35 -34.06 19.49 -24.69
N ASP A 36 -32.74 19.55 -24.51
CA ASP A 36 -31.76 18.87 -25.36
C ASP A 36 -31.40 17.53 -24.72
N VAL A 37 -31.74 16.44 -25.41
CA VAL A 37 -31.48 15.07 -24.96
C VAL A 37 -30.46 14.43 -25.88
N HIS A 38 -29.21 14.35 -25.42
CA HIS A 38 -28.16 13.62 -26.13
C HIS A 38 -28.24 12.14 -25.77
N ILE A 39 -28.49 11.27 -26.75
CA ILE A 39 -28.47 9.82 -26.59
C ILE A 39 -27.19 9.26 -27.24
N PRO A 40 -26.32 8.59 -26.48
CA PRO A 40 -25.08 8.04 -27.03
C PRO A 40 -25.37 6.95 -28.08
N PRO A 41 -24.49 6.72 -29.07
CA PRO A 41 -24.73 5.73 -30.11
C PRO A 41 -25.03 4.34 -29.52
N PRO A 42 -25.94 3.54 -30.11
CA PRO A 42 -26.41 2.26 -29.55
C PRO A 42 -25.29 1.28 -29.17
N ARG A 43 -24.15 1.33 -29.88
CA ARG A 43 -22.97 0.51 -29.57
C ARG A 43 -22.37 0.78 -28.18
N TYR A 44 -22.40 2.02 -27.70
CA TYR A 44 -21.88 2.38 -26.38
C TYR A 44 -22.84 1.99 -25.27
N ILE A 45 -24.16 2.17 -25.51
CA ILE A 45 -25.22 1.67 -24.64
C ILE A 45 -25.10 0.15 -24.48
N TRP A 46 -25.03 -0.60 -25.59
CA TRP A 46 -24.86 -2.06 -25.57
C TRP A 46 -23.57 -2.51 -24.88
N ARG A 47 -22.44 -1.82 -25.10
CA ARG A 47 -21.20 -2.09 -24.36
C ARG A 47 -21.33 -1.80 -22.88
N GLY A 48 -22.07 -0.75 -22.48
CA GLY A 48 -22.36 -0.43 -21.08
C GLY A 48 -23.24 -1.50 -20.43
N VAL A 49 -24.33 -1.88 -21.09
CA VAL A 49 -25.24 -2.95 -20.65
C VAL A 49 -24.52 -4.29 -20.54
N HIS A 50 -23.79 -4.70 -21.60
CA HIS A 50 -23.02 -5.94 -21.58
C HIS A 50 -21.98 -5.95 -20.46
N ARG A 51 -21.24 -4.84 -20.27
CA ARG A 51 -20.29 -4.72 -19.14
C ARG A 51 -20.99 -4.81 -17.79
N SER A 52 -22.12 -4.13 -17.61
CA SER A 52 -22.92 -4.18 -16.37
C SER A 52 -23.41 -5.61 -16.08
N ILE A 53 -23.88 -6.32 -17.12
CA ILE A 53 -24.26 -7.73 -17.01
C ILE A 53 -23.07 -8.59 -16.59
N MET A 54 -21.92 -8.44 -17.24
CA MET A 54 -20.71 -9.20 -16.89
C MET A 54 -20.20 -8.88 -15.48
N ASP A 55 -20.21 -7.61 -15.06
CA ASP A 55 -19.86 -7.20 -13.70
C ASP A 55 -20.81 -7.81 -12.65
N ASN A 56 -22.11 -7.88 -12.96
CA ASN A 56 -23.09 -8.51 -12.07
C ASN A 56 -22.91 -10.03 -12.04
N ILE A 57 -22.66 -10.67 -13.18
CA ILE A 57 -22.28 -12.09 -13.24
C ILE A 57 -21.02 -12.33 -12.41
N ASP A 58 -20.02 -11.45 -12.45
CA ASP A 58 -18.79 -11.56 -11.67
C ASP A 58 -19.01 -11.40 -10.18
N LYS A 59 -19.85 -10.44 -9.77
CA LYS A 59 -20.26 -10.26 -8.37
C LYS A 59 -20.99 -11.49 -7.84
N VAL A 60 -21.94 -12.03 -8.61
CA VAL A 60 -22.71 -13.22 -8.24
C VAL A 60 -21.82 -14.48 -8.28
N SER A 61 -20.93 -14.60 -9.26
CA SER A 61 -19.96 -15.69 -9.32
C SER A 61 -19.01 -15.69 -8.13
N ALA A 62 -18.57 -14.51 -7.68
CA ALA A 62 -17.81 -14.37 -6.44
C ALA A 62 -18.67 -14.64 -5.18
N MET A 63 -19.97 -14.36 -5.26
CA MET A 63 -20.93 -14.69 -4.19
C MET A 63 -21.04 -16.21 -4.01
N VAL A 64 -21.18 -16.93 -5.11
CA VAL A 64 -21.51 -18.38 -5.15
C VAL A 64 -20.26 -19.28 -5.14
N TYR A 65 -19.06 -18.70 -5.16
CA TYR A 65 -17.78 -19.42 -5.01
C TYR A 65 -17.79 -20.39 -3.81
N PRO A 66 -17.32 -21.65 -3.96
CA PRO A 66 -16.56 -22.23 -5.08
C PRO A 66 -17.35 -22.90 -6.20
N ILE A 67 -18.69 -22.87 -6.16
CA ILE A 67 -19.49 -23.53 -7.19
C ILE A 67 -19.50 -22.65 -8.45
N PRO A 68 -19.12 -23.15 -9.64
CA PRO A 68 -19.18 -22.37 -10.87
C PRO A 68 -20.60 -21.86 -11.10
N PHE A 69 -20.74 -20.55 -11.33
CA PHE A 69 -22.05 -19.90 -11.50
C PHE A 69 -22.93 -20.61 -12.54
N TRP A 70 -22.35 -21.02 -13.67
CA TRP A 70 -23.08 -21.73 -14.73
C TRP A 70 -23.60 -23.10 -14.31
N CYS A 71 -22.89 -23.84 -13.46
CA CYS A 71 -23.38 -25.11 -12.92
C CYS A 71 -24.63 -24.87 -12.06
N VAL A 72 -24.61 -23.82 -11.24
CA VAL A 72 -25.76 -23.45 -10.40
C VAL A 72 -26.94 -23.01 -11.24
N VAL A 73 -26.71 -22.15 -12.24
CA VAL A 73 -27.76 -21.71 -13.16
C VAL A 73 -28.33 -22.89 -13.94
N ALA A 74 -27.50 -23.79 -14.46
CA ALA A 74 -27.95 -24.97 -15.21
C ALA A 74 -28.79 -25.92 -14.33
N CYS A 75 -28.36 -26.20 -13.10
CA CYS A 75 -29.12 -27.04 -12.17
C CYS A 75 -30.45 -26.38 -11.76
N ALA A 76 -30.44 -25.07 -11.46
CA ALA A 76 -31.64 -24.32 -11.11
C ALA A 76 -32.63 -24.26 -12.27
N ALA A 77 -32.16 -23.91 -13.47
CA ALA A 77 -32.98 -23.86 -14.69
C ALA A 77 -33.52 -25.23 -15.07
N GLY A 78 -32.69 -26.28 -15.03
CA GLY A 78 -33.13 -27.66 -15.25
C GLY A 78 -34.21 -28.09 -14.27
N SER A 79 -34.05 -27.78 -12.98
CA SER A 79 -35.06 -28.07 -11.96
C SER A 79 -36.38 -27.32 -12.22
N CYS A 80 -36.30 -26.03 -12.57
CA CYS A 80 -37.48 -25.23 -12.88
C CYS A 80 -38.21 -25.74 -14.12
N LEU A 81 -37.47 -26.16 -15.16
CA LEU A 81 -38.02 -26.79 -16.36
C LEU A 81 -38.70 -28.13 -16.04
N CYS A 82 -38.07 -28.98 -15.22
CA CYS A 82 -38.70 -30.20 -14.74
C CYS A 82 -40.02 -29.90 -14.02
N VAL A 83 -40.03 -28.93 -13.10
CA VAL A 83 -41.25 -28.53 -12.38
C VAL A 83 -42.31 -27.94 -13.31
N TRP A 84 -41.91 -27.26 -14.39
CA TRP A 84 -42.82 -26.67 -15.39
C TRP A 84 -43.59 -27.74 -16.17
N PHE A 85 -42.92 -28.83 -16.57
CA PHE A 85 -43.54 -29.90 -17.35
C PHE A 85 -44.21 -30.99 -16.51
N VAL A 86 -44.05 -30.95 -15.18
CA VAL A 86 -44.66 -31.91 -14.26
C VAL A 86 -46.15 -31.60 -14.08
N PRO A 87 -47.07 -32.58 -14.28
CA PRO A 87 -48.50 -32.36 -14.09
C PRO A 87 -48.84 -31.85 -12.70
N GLN A 88 -49.82 -30.93 -12.60
CA GLN A 88 -50.26 -30.36 -11.31
C GLN A 88 -50.83 -31.40 -10.33
N THR A 89 -51.29 -32.54 -10.84
CA THR A 89 -51.80 -33.67 -10.06
C THR A 89 -50.69 -34.60 -9.55
N SER A 90 -49.45 -34.41 -10.00
CA SER A 90 -48.33 -35.25 -9.59
C SER A 90 -47.99 -35.08 -8.11
N TRP A 91 -47.43 -36.13 -7.52
CA TRP A 91 -46.97 -36.15 -6.13
C TRP A 91 -45.95 -35.04 -5.81
N LEU A 92 -45.10 -34.66 -6.78
CA LEU A 92 -44.14 -33.56 -6.64
C LEU A 92 -44.82 -32.22 -6.38
N GLN A 93 -46.00 -32.01 -6.94
CA GLN A 93 -46.79 -30.78 -6.74
C GLN A 93 -47.69 -30.88 -5.51
N THR A 94 -48.21 -32.06 -5.17
CA THR A 94 -49.30 -32.22 -4.17
C THR A 94 -48.87 -32.74 -2.80
N ASN A 95 -47.61 -33.09 -2.58
CA ASN A 95 -47.15 -33.60 -1.29
C ASN A 95 -47.25 -32.56 -0.14
N PRO A 96 -47.17 -33.00 1.13
CA PRO A 96 -47.27 -32.09 2.28
C PRO A 96 -46.21 -30.98 2.29
N VAL A 97 -44.99 -31.26 1.81
CA VAL A 97 -43.88 -30.29 1.78
C VAL A 97 -44.12 -29.19 0.74
N SER A 98 -44.56 -29.55 -0.47
CA SER A 98 -44.88 -28.59 -1.53
C SER A 98 -46.10 -27.73 -1.16
N THR A 99 -47.06 -28.31 -0.43
CA THR A 99 -48.21 -27.58 0.13
C THR A 99 -47.76 -26.58 1.20
N TRP A 100 -46.89 -27.01 2.12
CA TRP A 100 -46.29 -26.14 3.13
C TRP A 100 -45.44 -25.02 2.53
N LEU A 101 -44.59 -25.31 1.54
CA LEU A 101 -43.78 -24.32 0.84
C LEU A 101 -44.65 -23.27 0.13
N ARG A 102 -45.75 -23.69 -0.51
CA ARG A 102 -46.73 -22.75 -1.10
C ARG A 102 -47.41 -21.89 -0.05
N TYR A 103 -47.77 -22.45 1.10
CA TYR A 103 -48.32 -21.69 2.21
C TYR A 103 -47.34 -20.62 2.71
N VAL A 104 -46.08 -20.99 2.96
CA VAL A 104 -45.01 -20.06 3.36
C VAL A 104 -44.78 -18.98 2.29
N ASP A 105 -44.68 -19.36 1.02
CA ASP A 105 -44.50 -18.42 -0.10
C ASP A 105 -45.65 -17.41 -0.20
N SER A 106 -46.86 -17.86 0.14
CA SER A 106 -48.06 -17.03 0.15
C SER A 106 -48.04 -15.97 1.26
N ILE A 107 -47.23 -16.16 2.30
CA ILE A 107 -47.01 -15.21 3.40
C ILE A 107 -45.82 -14.30 3.05
N VAL A 108 -44.70 -14.88 2.64
CA VAL A 108 -43.43 -14.17 2.39
C VAL A 108 -43.50 -13.31 1.11
N THR A 109 -44.21 -13.79 0.10
CA THR A 109 -44.39 -13.09 -1.18
C THR A 109 -45.85 -13.10 -1.62
N PRO A 110 -46.72 -12.26 -1.02
CA PRO A 110 -48.17 -12.32 -1.23
C PRO A 110 -48.60 -12.22 -2.70
N PHE A 111 -47.82 -11.53 -3.53
CA PHE A 111 -48.09 -11.37 -4.96
C PHE A 111 -47.92 -12.67 -5.78
N SER A 112 -47.31 -13.72 -5.22
CA SER A 112 -47.13 -14.98 -5.95
C SER A 112 -48.46 -15.67 -6.31
N ARG A 113 -49.54 -15.32 -5.58
CA ARG A 113 -50.91 -15.77 -5.83
C ARG A 113 -51.49 -15.25 -7.16
N TYR A 114 -50.96 -14.15 -7.70
CA TYR A 114 -51.42 -13.57 -8.97
C TYR A 114 -50.74 -14.19 -10.20
N PHE A 115 -49.74 -15.05 -10.03
CA PHE A 115 -49.13 -15.76 -11.14
C PHE A 115 -50.06 -16.86 -11.68
N PRO A 116 -50.07 -17.12 -13.01
CA PRO A 116 -50.80 -18.24 -13.59
C PRO A 116 -50.48 -19.56 -12.88
N PRO A 117 -51.45 -20.46 -12.63
CA PRO A 117 -51.24 -21.72 -11.91
C PRO A 117 -50.08 -22.57 -12.45
N ALA A 118 -49.85 -22.55 -13.77
CA ALA A 118 -48.74 -23.26 -14.42
C ALA A 118 -47.35 -22.70 -14.02
N SER A 119 -47.26 -21.41 -13.69
CA SER A 119 -46.00 -20.73 -13.35
C SER A 119 -45.68 -20.69 -11.86
N GLN A 120 -46.66 -20.93 -10.99
CA GLN A 120 -46.49 -20.87 -9.53
C GLN A 120 -45.46 -21.89 -9.02
N GLY A 121 -45.49 -23.13 -9.51
CA GLY A 121 -44.52 -24.18 -9.15
C GLY A 121 -43.08 -23.84 -9.54
N PRO A 122 -42.81 -23.48 -10.82
CA PRO A 122 -41.49 -23.05 -11.27
C PRO A 122 -40.94 -21.81 -10.53
N VAL A 123 -41.79 -20.82 -10.25
CA VAL A 123 -41.39 -19.63 -9.46
C VAL A 123 -41.02 -20.02 -8.03
N LEU A 124 -41.79 -20.89 -7.39
CA LEU A 124 -41.46 -21.42 -6.07
C LEU A 124 -40.15 -22.21 -6.09
N CYS A 125 -39.92 -23.04 -7.12
CA CYS A 125 -38.67 -23.77 -7.32
C CYS A 125 -37.46 -22.82 -7.41
N ALA A 126 -37.56 -21.73 -8.18
CA ALA A 126 -36.51 -20.74 -8.30
C ALA A 126 -36.21 -20.03 -6.96
N LYS A 127 -37.24 -19.70 -6.17
CA LYS A 127 -37.07 -19.12 -4.83
C LYS A 127 -36.38 -20.09 -3.87
N VAL A 128 -36.81 -21.35 -3.83
CA VAL A 128 -36.19 -22.40 -3.00
C VAL A 128 -34.73 -22.62 -3.40
N TRP A 129 -34.42 -22.61 -4.70
CA TRP A 129 -33.04 -22.66 -5.19
C TRP A 129 -32.22 -21.47 -4.71
N THR A 130 -32.76 -20.26 -4.76
CA THR A 130 -32.07 -19.04 -4.32
C THR A 130 -31.74 -19.10 -2.82
N VAL A 131 -32.70 -19.52 -1.99
CA VAL A 131 -32.51 -19.66 -0.53
C VAL A 131 -31.51 -20.79 -0.22
N THR A 132 -31.67 -21.96 -0.85
CA THR A 132 -30.76 -23.10 -0.66
C THR A 132 -29.33 -22.75 -1.07
N LEU A 133 -29.17 -22.05 -2.20
CA LEU A 133 -27.86 -21.59 -2.67
C LEU A 133 -27.24 -20.59 -1.70
N ALA A 134 -28.02 -19.62 -1.21
CA ALA A 134 -27.56 -18.65 -0.23
C ALA A 134 -27.13 -19.34 1.08
N ALA A 135 -27.92 -20.29 1.58
CA ALA A 135 -27.61 -21.08 2.77
C ALA A 135 -26.34 -21.94 2.57
N ALA A 136 -26.23 -22.66 1.45
CA ALA A 136 -25.06 -23.45 1.10
C ALA A 136 -23.80 -22.58 0.98
N THR A 137 -23.92 -21.41 0.37
CA THR A 137 -22.84 -20.42 0.26
C THR A 137 -22.38 -19.93 1.64
N VAL A 138 -23.32 -19.57 2.52
CA VAL A 138 -23.02 -19.12 3.89
C VAL A 138 -22.34 -20.23 4.69
N LEU A 139 -22.89 -21.45 4.64
CA LEU A 139 -22.34 -22.61 5.33
C LEU A 139 -20.94 -22.94 4.82
N HIS A 140 -20.74 -22.95 3.50
CA HIS A 140 -19.44 -23.21 2.90
C HIS A 140 -18.41 -22.16 3.31
N ARG A 141 -18.75 -20.87 3.22
CA ARG A 141 -17.87 -19.77 3.66
C ARG A 141 -17.56 -19.87 5.15
N PHE A 142 -18.53 -20.23 5.99
CA PHE A 142 -18.29 -20.48 7.40
C PHE A 142 -17.30 -21.62 7.62
N SER A 143 -17.45 -22.74 6.90
CA SER A 143 -16.53 -23.88 6.94
C SER A 143 -15.13 -23.50 6.47
N LEU A 144 -14.98 -22.75 5.37
CA LEU A 144 -13.70 -22.25 4.90
C LEU A 144 -13.04 -21.31 5.90
N ARG A 145 -13.80 -20.38 6.51
CA ARG A 145 -13.28 -19.50 7.57
C ARG A 145 -12.79 -20.32 8.76
N ARG A 146 -13.56 -21.30 9.21
CA ARG A 146 -13.19 -22.21 10.31
C ARG A 146 -11.92 -22.98 9.99
N LEU A 147 -11.78 -23.47 8.75
CA LEU A 147 -10.59 -24.15 8.28
C LEU A 147 -9.36 -23.21 8.26
N LEU A 148 -9.51 -22.00 7.73
CA LEU A 148 -8.42 -21.02 7.60
C LEU A 148 -8.03 -20.35 8.93
N ARG A 149 -8.84 -20.49 9.99
CA ARG A 149 -8.48 -20.09 11.37
C ARG A 149 -7.38 -20.96 11.96
N TYR A 150 -7.19 -22.20 11.50
CA TYR A 150 -6.10 -23.03 11.98
C TYR A 150 -4.76 -22.50 11.46
N LYS A 151 -3.93 -21.99 12.39
CA LYS A 151 -2.56 -21.50 12.12
C LYS A 151 -1.48 -22.38 12.73
N GLY A 152 -1.85 -23.53 13.32
CA GLY A 152 -0.90 -24.44 13.96
C GLY A 152 0.17 -24.97 13.00
N TRP A 153 -0.10 -24.98 11.70
CA TRP A 153 0.87 -25.33 10.66
C TRP A 153 2.06 -24.38 10.55
N ILE A 154 1.92 -23.12 11.00
CA ILE A 154 2.99 -22.10 11.04
C ILE A 154 3.88 -22.34 12.26
N LEU A 155 3.25 -22.75 13.37
CA LEU A 155 3.86 -22.93 14.69
C LEU A 155 4.42 -24.35 14.89
N GLU A 156 4.59 -25.13 13.82
CA GLU A 156 5.13 -26.49 13.90
C GLU A 156 6.62 -26.43 14.27
N ARG A 157 7.00 -27.09 15.37
CA ARG A 157 8.42 -27.18 15.80
C ARG A 157 9.34 -27.76 14.73
N ASN A 158 8.83 -28.66 13.89
CA ASN A 158 9.56 -29.20 12.75
C ASN A 158 8.66 -29.20 11.50
N PRO A 159 8.79 -28.18 10.62
CA PRO A 159 8.01 -28.08 9.39
C PRO A 159 8.16 -29.29 8.45
N GLN A 160 9.28 -30.02 8.51
CA GLN A 160 9.52 -31.23 7.70
C GLN A 160 8.75 -32.45 8.21
N LYS A 161 8.37 -32.46 9.49
CA LYS A 161 7.58 -33.53 10.11
C LYS A 161 6.33 -32.93 10.76
N PRO A 162 5.38 -32.39 9.96
CA PRO A 162 4.21 -31.72 10.50
C PRO A 162 3.34 -32.70 11.31
N SER A 163 2.68 -32.17 12.35
CA SER A 163 1.71 -32.93 13.15
C SER A 163 0.59 -33.55 12.31
N TRP A 164 -0.02 -34.63 12.80
CA TRP A 164 -1.15 -35.28 12.10
C TRP A 164 -2.31 -34.30 11.86
N ARG A 165 -2.57 -33.38 12.80
CA ARG A 165 -3.58 -32.31 12.67
C ARG A 165 -3.28 -31.42 11.47
N THR A 166 -2.03 -30.98 11.33
CA THR A 166 -1.59 -30.17 10.18
C THR A 166 -1.63 -30.94 8.87
N ARG A 167 -1.30 -32.25 8.87
CA ARG A 167 -1.42 -33.10 7.67
C ARG A 167 -2.86 -33.23 7.20
N VAL A 168 -3.79 -33.53 8.10
CA VAL A 168 -5.22 -33.63 7.81
C VAL A 168 -5.76 -32.28 7.34
N TRP A 169 -5.46 -31.20 8.08
CA TRP A 169 -5.84 -29.85 7.69
C TRP A 169 -5.32 -29.49 6.30
N SER A 170 -4.05 -29.76 6.01
CA SER A 170 -3.43 -29.49 4.70
C SER A 170 -4.12 -30.28 3.59
N LEU A 171 -4.47 -31.54 3.82
CA LEU A 171 -5.23 -32.36 2.87
C LEU A 171 -6.62 -31.76 2.60
N VAL A 172 -7.34 -31.33 3.64
CA VAL A 172 -8.67 -30.72 3.52
C VAL A 172 -8.60 -29.36 2.80
N VAL A 173 -7.64 -28.50 3.18
CA VAL A 173 -7.39 -27.23 2.48
C VAL A 173 -7.08 -27.50 1.02
N ARG A 174 -6.25 -28.49 0.71
CA ARG A 174 -5.94 -28.86 -0.67
C ARG A 174 -7.16 -29.36 -1.43
N ALA A 175 -8.06 -30.10 -0.80
CA ALA A 175 -9.28 -30.61 -1.42
C ALA A 175 -10.34 -29.52 -1.65
N LEU A 176 -10.39 -28.49 -0.82
CA LEU A 176 -11.33 -27.38 -0.94
C LEU A 176 -10.79 -26.22 -1.79
N PHE A 177 -9.47 -26.07 -1.86
CA PHE A 177 -8.75 -25.06 -2.64
C PHE A 177 -7.90 -25.71 -3.75
N ILE A 178 -8.43 -26.72 -4.47
CA ILE A 178 -7.73 -27.44 -5.55
C ILE A 178 -7.33 -26.46 -6.67
N ARG A 179 -6.07 -25.98 -6.62
CA ARG A 179 -5.48 -24.95 -7.51
C ARG A 179 -6.27 -23.61 -7.53
N PRO A 180 -5.63 -22.48 -7.86
CA PRO A 180 -6.33 -21.22 -8.13
C PRO A 180 -7.08 -21.33 -9.47
N SER A 181 -8.13 -22.14 -9.52
CA SER A 181 -8.95 -22.32 -10.74
C SER A 181 -9.74 -21.07 -11.08
N ILE A 182 -9.90 -20.15 -10.12
CA ILE A 182 -10.50 -18.83 -10.36
C ILE A 182 -9.42 -17.76 -10.18
N PRO A 183 -8.83 -17.25 -11.27
CA PRO A 183 -7.85 -16.17 -11.24
C PRO A 183 -8.56 -14.82 -11.04
N LYS A 184 -9.44 -14.73 -10.02
CA LYS A 184 -10.18 -13.52 -9.71
C LYS A 184 -9.83 -12.91 -8.36
N MET A 185 -9.41 -11.66 -8.40
CA MET A 185 -9.07 -10.86 -7.24
C MET A 185 -10.29 -10.70 -6.31
N GLY A 186 -10.05 -10.83 -5.00
CA GLY A 186 -11.07 -10.58 -3.97
C GLY A 186 -12.09 -11.71 -3.73
N VAL A 187 -12.09 -12.78 -4.55
CA VAL A 187 -13.00 -13.93 -4.38
C VAL A 187 -12.86 -14.57 -2.99
N TYR A 188 -11.63 -14.69 -2.50
CA TYR A 188 -11.35 -15.30 -1.19
C TYR A 188 -11.57 -14.36 -0.01
N GLY A 189 -11.79 -13.06 -0.23
CA GLY A 189 -11.87 -12.06 0.84
C GLY A 189 -12.94 -12.39 1.88
N HIS A 190 -14.09 -12.90 1.44
CA HIS A 190 -15.19 -13.31 2.33
C HIS A 190 -14.98 -14.68 3.00
N CYS A 191 -13.95 -15.43 2.60
CA CYS A 191 -13.57 -16.72 3.18
C CYS A 191 -12.46 -16.58 4.23
N LEU A 192 -11.75 -15.46 4.24
CA LEU A 192 -10.70 -15.19 5.22
C LEU A 192 -11.31 -14.96 6.62
N PRO A 193 -10.63 -15.44 7.69
CA PRO A 193 -11.03 -15.15 9.05
C PRO A 193 -10.73 -13.68 9.43
N SER A 194 -11.48 -13.14 10.40
CA SER A 194 -11.05 -11.91 11.11
C SER A 194 -9.75 -12.18 11.86
N VAL A 195 -8.95 -11.12 12.06
CA VAL A 195 -7.85 -11.12 13.04
C VAL A 195 -8.42 -11.62 14.37
N PRO A 196 -7.80 -12.63 15.02
CA PRO A 196 -8.29 -13.18 16.27
C PRO A 196 -8.24 -12.11 17.38
N LEU A 197 -9.04 -12.33 18.41
CA LEU A 197 -9.02 -11.51 19.62
C LEU A 197 -8.30 -12.31 20.72
N PRO A 198 -7.05 -11.95 21.08
CA PRO A 198 -6.32 -12.61 22.15
C PRO A 198 -7.04 -12.48 23.50
N SER A 199 -6.67 -13.31 24.47
CA SER A 199 -7.16 -13.10 25.84
C SER A 199 -6.47 -11.90 26.48
N LEU A 200 -7.20 -11.24 27.39
CA LEU A 200 -6.70 -10.11 28.17
C LEU A 200 -5.41 -10.47 28.93
N GLN A 201 -5.42 -11.62 29.61
CA GLN A 201 -4.27 -12.08 30.40
C GLN A 201 -3.04 -12.37 29.53
N GLN A 202 -3.21 -13.02 28.37
CA GLN A 202 -2.10 -13.25 27.43
C GLN A 202 -1.51 -11.93 26.93
N THR A 203 -2.34 -10.92 26.70
CA THR A 203 -1.93 -9.62 26.18
C THR A 203 -1.12 -8.85 27.21
N VAL A 204 -1.61 -8.77 28.44
CA VAL A 204 -0.92 -8.09 29.55
C VAL A 204 0.39 -8.80 29.89
N ASN A 205 0.38 -10.14 29.99
CA ASN A 205 1.59 -10.90 30.27
C ASN A 205 2.62 -10.79 29.14
N GLY A 206 2.17 -10.85 27.89
CA GLY A 206 3.05 -10.68 26.72
C GLY A 206 3.69 -9.30 26.69
N TYR A 207 2.91 -8.24 26.98
CA TYR A 207 3.42 -6.89 27.11
C TYR A 207 4.47 -6.77 28.22
N LEU A 208 4.16 -7.23 29.44
CA LEU A 208 5.11 -7.19 30.57
C LEU A 208 6.40 -7.94 30.23
N SER A 209 6.31 -9.17 29.71
CA SER A 209 7.48 -9.96 29.30
C SER A 209 8.34 -9.23 28.27
N SER A 210 7.74 -8.48 27.35
CA SER A 210 8.48 -7.70 26.34
C SER A 210 9.19 -6.48 26.90
N MET A 211 8.72 -5.93 28.03
CA MET A 211 9.29 -4.74 28.66
C MET A 211 10.38 -5.09 29.69
N ARG A 212 10.41 -6.34 30.18
CA ARG A 212 11.30 -6.77 31.26
C ARG A 212 12.78 -6.46 30.98
N ALA A 213 13.29 -6.85 29.81
CA ALA A 213 14.68 -6.60 29.42
C ALA A 213 15.03 -5.10 29.36
N ILE A 214 14.05 -4.23 29.08
CA ILE A 214 14.24 -2.78 29.01
C ILE A 214 14.38 -2.18 30.42
N TYR A 215 13.59 -2.65 31.39
CA TYR A 215 13.65 -2.18 32.78
C TYR A 215 14.79 -2.82 33.59
N HIS A 216 15.30 -3.98 33.20
CA HIS A 216 16.38 -4.67 33.91
C HIS A 216 17.77 -4.24 33.44
N GLN A 217 17.91 -2.99 33.00
CA GLN A 217 19.20 -2.43 32.56
C GLN A 217 19.92 -1.68 33.67
N LYS A 218 19.18 -1.02 34.57
CA LYS A 218 19.71 -0.22 35.68
C LYS A 218 18.93 -0.51 36.95
N ASP A 219 19.61 -0.49 38.09
CA ASP A 219 18.96 -0.69 39.40
C ASP A 219 17.91 0.39 39.71
N SER A 220 18.06 1.59 39.14
CA SER A 220 17.09 2.70 39.27
C SER A 220 15.69 2.36 38.75
N ASP A 221 15.57 1.40 37.83
CA ASP A 221 14.36 1.15 37.06
C ASP A 221 13.46 0.08 37.72
N VAL A 222 13.96 -0.61 38.75
CA VAL A 222 13.26 -1.70 39.45
C VAL A 222 11.94 -1.25 40.05
N ASN A 223 11.90 -0.04 40.66
CA ASN A 223 10.68 0.50 41.25
C ASN A 223 9.62 0.77 40.18
N GLU A 224 10.00 1.38 39.05
CA GLU A 224 9.08 1.64 37.94
C GLU A 224 8.53 0.33 37.35
N TRP A 225 9.35 -0.71 37.25
CA TRP A 225 8.91 -2.04 36.80
C TRP A 225 7.88 -2.66 37.74
N LEU A 226 8.11 -2.57 39.07
CA LEU A 226 7.15 -3.06 40.07
C LEU A 226 5.84 -2.27 40.06
N GLU A 227 5.88 -0.96 39.79
CA GLU A 227 4.68 -0.14 39.61
C GLU A 227 3.91 -0.53 38.35
N LEU A 228 4.58 -0.72 37.22
CA LEU A 228 3.96 -1.16 35.97
C LEU A 228 3.26 -2.51 36.15
N ARG A 229 3.91 -3.46 36.85
CA ARG A 229 3.31 -4.76 37.17
C ARG A 229 2.07 -4.64 38.07
N ARG A 230 2.14 -3.84 39.13
CA ARG A 230 0.99 -3.60 40.02
C ARG A 230 -0.19 -2.96 39.27
N SER A 231 0.10 -1.98 38.41
CA SER A 231 -0.91 -1.34 37.55
C SER A 231 -1.54 -2.35 36.58
N ALA A 232 -0.73 -3.22 35.98
CA ALA A 232 -1.20 -4.30 35.11
C ALA A 232 -2.10 -5.31 35.83
N GLU A 233 -1.75 -5.70 37.05
CA GLU A 233 -2.57 -6.58 37.90
C GLU A 233 -3.92 -5.93 38.26
N SER A 234 -3.90 -4.65 38.63
CA SER A 234 -5.12 -3.87 38.87
C SER A 234 -6.01 -3.81 37.62
N PHE A 235 -5.41 -3.55 36.45
CA PHE A 235 -6.13 -3.52 35.16
C PHE A 235 -6.83 -4.85 34.85
N LEU A 236 -6.15 -5.98 35.10
CA LEU A 236 -6.72 -7.31 34.87
C LEU A 236 -7.93 -7.61 35.77
N LEU A 237 -7.96 -7.08 36.98
CA LEU A 237 -9.03 -7.29 37.95
C LEU A 237 -10.21 -6.32 37.77
N ASN A 238 -9.93 -5.09 37.33
CA ASN A 238 -10.90 -4.00 37.33
C ASN A 238 -11.46 -3.70 35.93
N GLU A 239 -10.90 -2.72 35.22
CA GLU A 239 -11.46 -2.18 33.97
C GLU A 239 -11.22 -3.07 32.73
N GLY A 240 -10.16 -3.87 32.73
CA GLY A 240 -9.76 -4.70 31.59
C GLY A 240 -10.84 -5.69 31.12
N PRO A 241 -11.53 -6.43 31.99
CA PRO A 241 -12.65 -7.31 31.61
C PRO A 241 -13.78 -6.60 30.86
N SER A 242 -14.14 -5.38 31.26
CA SER A 242 -15.18 -4.57 30.61
C SER A 242 -14.75 -4.14 29.20
N LEU A 243 -13.51 -3.67 29.05
CA LEU A 243 -12.94 -3.31 27.75
C LEU A 243 -12.82 -4.54 26.83
N GLN A 244 -12.40 -5.68 27.36
CA GLN A 244 -12.34 -6.93 26.62
C GLN A 244 -13.73 -7.36 26.12
N MET A 245 -14.78 -7.16 26.93
CA MET A 245 -16.16 -7.46 26.53
C MET A 245 -16.59 -6.56 25.37
N TYR A 246 -16.29 -5.26 25.44
CA TYR A 246 -16.55 -4.32 24.35
C TYR A 246 -15.85 -4.77 23.04
N LEU A 247 -14.57 -5.15 23.11
CA LEU A 247 -13.85 -5.66 21.94
C LEU A 247 -14.40 -6.99 21.41
N ARG A 248 -14.93 -7.87 22.27
CA ARG A 248 -15.61 -9.09 21.83
C ARG A 248 -16.86 -8.77 21.01
N LEU A 249 -17.64 -7.79 21.43
CA LEU A 249 -18.81 -7.33 20.65
C LEU A 249 -18.36 -6.76 19.30
N GLN A 250 -17.35 -5.89 19.29
CA GLN A 250 -16.78 -5.34 18.04
C GLN A 250 -16.23 -6.44 17.10
N HIS A 251 -15.57 -7.46 17.65
CA HIS A 251 -15.06 -8.60 16.88
C HIS A 251 -16.18 -9.44 16.24
N VAL A 252 -17.36 -9.52 16.86
CA VAL A 252 -18.53 -10.22 16.30
C VAL A 252 -19.24 -9.37 15.25
N MET A 253 -19.35 -8.07 15.47
CA MET A 253 -20.12 -7.16 14.62
C MET A 253 -19.35 -6.66 13.39
N SER A 254 -18.02 -6.63 13.44
CA SER A 254 -17.16 -6.15 12.35
C SER A 254 -16.48 -7.30 11.59
N GLN A 255 -16.06 -7.04 10.35
CA GLN A 255 -15.22 -7.99 9.60
C GLN A 255 -13.81 -8.08 10.18
N ASN A 256 -13.34 -6.98 10.77
CA ASN A 256 -12.05 -6.85 11.41
C ASN A 256 -12.15 -5.69 12.41
N TYR A 257 -11.94 -6.00 13.69
CA TYR A 257 -12.18 -5.05 14.79
C TYR A 257 -11.10 -3.98 14.93
N VAL A 258 -9.94 -4.12 14.27
CA VAL A 258 -8.79 -3.23 14.50
C VAL A 258 -8.38 -2.44 13.26
N SER A 259 -8.56 -2.96 12.03
CA SER A 259 -8.00 -2.30 10.84
C SER A 259 -8.50 -0.88 10.61
N GLU A 260 -9.80 -0.62 10.78
CA GLU A 260 -10.36 0.73 10.60
C GLU A 260 -9.93 1.68 11.72
N LEU A 261 -9.92 1.20 12.97
CA LEU A 261 -9.40 1.95 14.12
C LEU A 261 -7.91 2.29 13.92
N TRP A 262 -7.12 1.34 13.40
CA TRP A 262 -5.71 1.53 13.11
C TRP A 262 -5.50 2.59 12.04
N THR A 263 -6.15 2.46 10.87
CA THR A 263 -6.04 3.43 9.78
C THR A 263 -6.46 4.84 10.23
N ARG A 264 -7.59 4.94 10.93
CA ARG A 264 -8.13 6.22 11.40
C ARG A 264 -7.21 6.91 12.40
N ASN A 265 -6.77 6.20 13.44
CA ASN A 265 -6.08 6.86 14.57
C ASN A 265 -4.57 6.97 14.40
N VAL A 266 -3.94 6.06 13.64
CA VAL A 266 -2.47 6.10 13.46
C VAL A 266 -2.07 6.93 12.25
N PHE A 267 -2.86 6.90 11.18
CA PHE A 267 -2.53 7.65 9.98
C PHE A 267 -3.41 8.90 9.85
N LEU A 268 -4.72 8.72 9.76
CA LEU A 268 -5.63 9.83 9.39
C LEU A 268 -5.77 10.90 10.48
N ALA A 269 -5.56 10.55 11.75
CA ALA A 269 -5.57 11.50 12.87
C ALA A 269 -4.19 12.15 13.12
N ALA A 270 -3.09 11.59 12.60
CA ALA A 270 -1.77 12.19 12.73
C ALA A 270 -1.75 13.56 12.04
N ARG A 271 -1.17 14.58 12.71
CA ARG A 271 -1.22 15.99 12.29
C ARG A 271 0.11 16.51 11.73
N ASP A 272 1.19 15.75 11.87
CA ASP A 272 2.49 16.08 11.29
C ASP A 272 2.45 16.03 9.75
N SER A 273 3.49 16.59 9.12
CA SER A 273 3.65 16.46 7.67
C SER A 273 3.67 14.99 7.24
N LEU A 274 3.08 14.66 6.08
CA LEU A 274 3.15 13.30 5.55
C LEU A 274 4.55 12.94 5.06
N CYS A 275 5.24 13.94 4.50
CA CYS A 275 6.62 13.82 4.10
C CYS A 275 7.46 13.47 5.33
N LEU A 276 8.33 12.46 5.23
CA LEU A 276 9.16 11.92 6.32
C LEU A 276 8.41 11.16 7.44
N HIS A 277 7.33 11.72 8.01
CA HIS A 277 6.70 11.17 9.22
C HIS A 277 5.67 10.06 8.96
N SER A 278 5.18 9.91 7.73
CA SER A 278 4.19 8.88 7.38
C SER A 278 4.50 8.19 6.06
N ASN A 279 4.72 8.97 5.00
CA ASN A 279 4.95 8.43 3.67
C ASN A 279 6.30 7.71 3.58
N PHE A 280 6.36 6.74 2.68
CA PHE A 280 7.56 5.96 2.43
C PHE A 280 7.94 6.02 0.96
N TYR A 281 9.20 5.72 0.65
CA TYR A 281 9.65 5.59 -0.72
C TYR A 281 9.93 4.13 -1.10
N THR A 282 9.97 3.84 -2.39
CA THR A 282 10.44 2.56 -2.93
C THR A 282 11.34 2.83 -4.14
N VAL A 283 12.45 2.10 -4.23
CA VAL A 283 13.33 2.09 -5.40
C VAL A 283 13.23 0.70 -6.01
N PRO A 284 12.51 0.50 -7.12
CA PRO A 284 12.30 -0.82 -7.69
C PRO A 284 13.61 -1.47 -8.17
N PHE A 285 14.57 -0.66 -8.64
CA PHE A 285 15.85 -1.13 -9.15
C PHE A 285 16.98 -0.18 -8.72
N ALA A 286 18.06 -0.72 -8.16
CA ALA A 286 19.25 0.05 -7.81
C ALA A 286 20.08 0.38 -9.07
N ALA A 287 20.24 -0.59 -9.96
CA ALA A 287 21.14 -0.49 -11.11
C ALA A 287 20.45 -0.64 -12.47
N HIS A 288 19.30 -1.32 -12.55
CA HIS A 288 18.65 -1.57 -13.82
C HIS A 288 18.04 -0.28 -14.44
N ARG A 289 18.54 0.04 -15.63
CA ARG A 289 18.13 1.17 -16.46
C ARG A 289 17.98 0.68 -17.92
N PRO A 290 16.75 0.41 -18.39
CA PRO A 290 16.53 -0.12 -19.73
C PRO A 290 16.71 0.94 -20.83
N THR A 291 16.63 2.22 -20.46
CA THR A 291 16.78 3.34 -21.38
C THR A 291 17.35 4.57 -20.67
N THR A 292 18.03 5.43 -21.42
CA THR A 292 18.48 6.74 -20.94
C THR A 292 17.43 7.82 -21.07
N PHE A 293 16.38 7.60 -21.86
CA PHE A 293 15.30 8.55 -22.13
C PHE A 293 14.23 8.47 -21.03
N PRO A 294 14.08 9.50 -20.18
CA PRO A 294 13.08 9.49 -19.11
C PRO A 294 11.65 9.35 -19.64
N GLU A 295 11.32 9.99 -20.76
CA GLU A 295 10.00 9.90 -21.41
C GLU A 295 9.67 8.50 -21.91
N ALA A 296 10.65 7.76 -22.43
CA ALA A 296 10.47 6.40 -22.92
C ALA A 296 10.18 5.46 -21.74
N ARG A 297 10.96 5.58 -20.65
CA ARG A 297 10.75 4.79 -19.44
C ARG A 297 9.42 5.13 -18.77
N ALA A 298 9.08 6.42 -18.70
CA ALA A 298 7.81 6.89 -18.18
C ALA A 298 6.63 6.29 -18.94
N ALA A 299 6.69 6.33 -20.27
CA ALA A 299 5.64 5.81 -21.13
C ALA A 299 5.38 4.32 -20.91
N VAL A 300 6.44 3.51 -20.83
CA VAL A 300 6.33 2.07 -20.55
C VAL A 300 5.73 1.84 -19.16
N LEU A 301 6.23 2.49 -18.11
CA LEU A 301 5.72 2.30 -16.75
C LEU A 301 4.27 2.76 -16.61
N VAL A 302 3.89 3.89 -17.22
CA VAL A 302 2.51 4.38 -17.25
C VAL A 302 1.59 3.39 -17.96
N TYR A 303 2.02 2.83 -19.09
CA TYR A 303 1.27 1.79 -19.79
C TYR A 303 1.05 0.55 -18.92
N LEU A 304 2.11 0.03 -18.30
CA LEU A 304 2.05 -1.17 -17.45
C LEU A 304 1.18 -0.94 -16.20
N LEU A 305 1.29 0.22 -15.56
CA LEU A 305 0.42 0.61 -14.45
C LEU A 305 -1.05 0.73 -14.86
N THR A 306 -1.32 1.26 -16.06
CA THR A 306 -2.69 1.34 -16.62
C THR A 306 -3.27 -0.05 -16.88
N GLN A 307 -2.46 -0.99 -17.40
CA GLN A 307 -2.87 -2.39 -17.54
C GLN A 307 -3.15 -3.04 -16.18
N LEU A 308 -2.31 -2.79 -15.18
CA LEU A 308 -2.49 -3.29 -13.83
C LEU A 308 -3.77 -2.78 -13.18
N LYS A 309 -4.06 -1.46 -13.28
CA LYS A 309 -5.34 -0.87 -12.87
C LYS A 309 -6.51 -1.62 -13.51
N GLY A 310 -6.47 -1.81 -14.83
CA GLY A 310 -7.51 -2.53 -15.55
C GLY A 310 -7.72 -3.97 -15.06
N ARG A 311 -6.64 -4.67 -14.67
CA ARG A 311 -6.72 -6.01 -14.07
C ARG A 311 -7.32 -6.00 -12.67
N ILE A 312 -7.03 -4.99 -11.86
CA ILE A 312 -7.62 -4.81 -10.52
C ILE A 312 -9.12 -4.53 -10.63
N GLU A 313 -9.53 -3.60 -11.51
CA GLU A 313 -10.93 -3.22 -11.69
C GLU A 313 -11.79 -4.36 -12.25
N ARG A 314 -11.26 -5.13 -13.21
CA ARG A 314 -11.90 -6.35 -13.75
C ARG A 314 -11.75 -7.55 -12.83
N ARG A 315 -11.07 -7.39 -11.69
CA ARG A 315 -10.74 -8.46 -10.74
C ARG A 315 -10.05 -9.65 -11.41
N THR A 316 -9.22 -9.45 -12.43
CA THR A 316 -8.46 -10.53 -13.12
C THR A 316 -7.01 -10.63 -12.65
N LEU A 317 -6.63 -9.85 -11.62
CA LEU A 317 -5.37 -10.04 -10.92
C LEU A 317 -5.43 -11.35 -10.11
N CYS A 318 -4.41 -12.19 -10.25
CA CYS A 318 -4.36 -13.46 -9.55
C CYS A 318 -4.28 -13.22 -8.03
N PRO A 319 -5.07 -13.94 -7.20
CA PRO A 319 -4.94 -13.86 -5.76
C PRO A 319 -3.58 -14.37 -5.27
N ASN A 320 -3.06 -13.76 -4.21
CA ASN A 320 -1.84 -14.20 -3.56
C ASN A 320 -2.13 -15.36 -2.59
N PHE A 321 -1.21 -16.31 -2.52
CA PHE A 321 -1.30 -17.48 -1.65
C PHE A 321 0.01 -17.75 -0.92
N THR A 322 -0.09 -18.28 0.30
CA THR A 322 1.02 -18.70 1.15
C THR A 322 0.82 -20.12 1.69
N GLY A 323 1.75 -20.56 2.53
CA GLY A 323 1.69 -21.83 3.24
C GLY A 323 1.97 -23.06 2.36
N PRO A 324 1.71 -24.27 2.89
CA PRO A 324 2.03 -25.52 2.22
C PRO A 324 1.45 -25.57 0.79
N ARG A 325 2.33 -25.71 -0.20
CA ARG A 325 2.00 -25.72 -1.65
C ARG A 325 1.21 -24.49 -2.16
N HIS A 326 1.30 -23.34 -1.48
CA HIS A 326 0.62 -22.10 -1.83
C HIS A 326 -0.92 -22.24 -1.89
N CYS A 327 -1.53 -22.87 -0.87
CA CYS A 327 -2.97 -23.07 -0.81
C CYS A 327 -3.73 -22.14 0.15
N VAL A 328 -3.04 -21.34 0.98
CA VAL A 328 -3.69 -20.41 1.91
C VAL A 328 -3.85 -19.04 1.24
N PRO A 329 -5.07 -18.57 0.92
CA PRO A 329 -5.26 -17.27 0.28
C PRO A 329 -4.88 -16.11 1.21
N LEU A 330 -4.43 -15.01 0.61
CA LEU A 330 -4.15 -13.75 1.29
C LEU A 330 -5.19 -12.68 0.91
N SER A 331 -5.37 -11.71 1.79
CA SER A 331 -6.22 -10.55 1.56
C SER A 331 -5.63 -9.67 0.47
N MET A 332 -6.44 -9.37 -0.54
CA MET A 332 -6.10 -8.44 -1.62
C MET A 332 -6.87 -7.11 -1.47
N SER A 333 -7.39 -6.81 -0.27
CA SER A 333 -8.28 -5.66 -0.06
C SER A 333 -7.60 -4.31 -0.34
N GLN A 334 -6.34 -4.16 0.08
CA GLN A 334 -5.57 -2.93 -0.07
C GLN A 334 -5.30 -2.55 -1.55
N TYR A 335 -5.10 -3.54 -2.44
CA TYR A 335 -4.85 -3.31 -3.88
C TYR A 335 -5.97 -2.50 -4.56
N SER A 336 -7.21 -2.58 -4.05
CA SER A 336 -8.33 -1.81 -4.62
C SER A 336 -8.21 -0.30 -4.42
N MET A 337 -7.34 0.14 -3.51
CA MET A 337 -7.13 1.54 -3.16
C MET A 337 -5.89 2.14 -3.85
N ALA A 338 -5.18 1.39 -4.70
CA ALA A 338 -3.90 1.83 -5.27
C ALA A 338 -4.04 3.00 -6.24
N PHE A 339 -5.08 3.00 -7.07
CA PHE A 339 -5.33 4.00 -8.11
C PHE A 339 -6.54 4.86 -7.74
N ASN A 340 -6.57 6.11 -8.23
CA ASN A 340 -7.69 7.03 -8.03
C ASN A 340 -7.98 7.31 -6.55
N THR A 341 -6.93 7.30 -5.74
CA THR A 341 -7.00 7.52 -4.30
C THR A 341 -6.15 8.71 -3.91
N ASN A 342 -6.68 9.55 -3.04
CA ASN A 342 -6.00 10.71 -2.48
C ASN A 342 -6.41 10.90 -1.02
N ARG A 343 -5.47 11.28 -0.17
CA ARG A 343 -5.74 11.67 1.21
C ARG A 343 -6.12 13.14 1.27
N ILE A 344 -7.34 13.43 1.71
CA ILE A 344 -7.87 14.78 1.84
C ILE A 344 -7.55 15.31 3.24
N PRO A 345 -6.84 16.44 3.36
CA PRO A 345 -6.52 17.01 4.67
C PRO A 345 -7.79 17.53 5.34
N GLY A 346 -7.98 17.19 6.60
CA GLY A 346 -8.95 17.83 7.49
C GLY A 346 -8.22 18.48 8.66
N ARG A 347 -8.87 19.38 9.39
CA ARG A 347 -8.20 20.09 10.50
C ARG A 347 -7.80 19.10 11.61
N GLU A 348 -8.74 18.28 12.06
CA GLU A 348 -8.53 17.30 13.13
C GLU A 348 -8.30 15.87 12.59
N LEU A 349 -8.94 15.55 11.46
CA LEU A 349 -8.93 14.20 10.90
C LEU A 349 -8.96 14.28 9.37
N ASP A 350 -8.02 13.60 8.73
CA ASP A 350 -7.98 13.46 7.28
C ASP A 350 -8.95 12.37 6.81
N ILE A 351 -9.29 12.39 5.51
CA ILE A 351 -10.14 11.39 4.89
C ILE A 351 -9.40 10.76 3.73
N LEU A 352 -9.35 9.44 3.67
CA LEU A 352 -8.87 8.74 2.49
C LEU A 352 -10.00 8.64 1.46
N GLU A 353 -9.92 9.45 0.41
CA GLU A 353 -10.92 9.48 -0.65
C GLU A 353 -10.48 8.58 -1.80
N HIS A 354 -11.31 7.62 -2.17
CA HIS A 354 -11.11 6.74 -3.31
C HIS A 354 -12.28 6.86 -4.28
N THR A 355 -11.97 7.26 -5.51
CA THR A 355 -12.97 7.46 -6.55
C THR A 355 -13.12 6.19 -7.37
N ARG A 356 -14.34 5.63 -7.39
CA ARG A 356 -14.67 4.42 -8.18
C ARG A 356 -15.13 4.73 -9.61
N GLU A 357 -15.09 5.99 -10.01
CA GLU A 357 -15.41 6.42 -11.37
C GLU A 357 -14.39 5.80 -12.32
N ARG A 358 -14.81 4.75 -13.05
CA ARG A 358 -13.99 4.03 -14.04
C ARG A 358 -13.50 4.92 -15.19
N GLU A 359 -13.97 6.15 -15.27
CA GLU A 359 -13.70 7.12 -16.33
C GLU A 359 -12.49 8.01 -16.03
N ASN A 360 -12.04 8.07 -14.77
CA ASN A 360 -10.84 8.83 -14.39
C ASN A 360 -9.57 8.07 -14.80
N ASN A 361 -9.36 7.96 -16.12
CA ASN A 361 -8.22 7.30 -16.75
C ASN A 361 -7.23 8.33 -17.30
N TYR A 362 -6.74 9.18 -16.40
CA TYR A 362 -5.70 10.15 -16.66
C TYR A 362 -4.73 10.17 -15.48
N ILE A 363 -3.52 10.64 -15.76
CA ILE A 363 -2.49 10.88 -14.75
C ILE A 363 -2.22 12.37 -14.63
N ILE A 364 -1.55 12.76 -13.56
CA ILE A 364 -0.97 14.10 -13.42
C ILE A 364 0.50 14.03 -13.74
N ILE A 365 0.99 14.96 -14.55
CA ILE A 365 2.42 15.17 -14.79
C ILE A 365 2.86 16.40 -14.00
N LEU A 366 3.92 16.25 -13.20
CA LEU A 366 4.67 17.34 -12.59
C LEU A 366 6.01 17.47 -13.32
N TYR A 367 6.25 18.61 -13.96
CA TYR A 367 7.52 18.90 -14.63
C TYR A 367 7.84 20.39 -14.59
N ARG A 368 9.06 20.77 -14.19
CA ARG A 368 9.49 22.18 -14.01
C ARG A 368 8.50 23.02 -13.18
N GLY A 369 7.86 22.41 -12.17
CA GLY A 369 6.84 23.05 -11.33
C GLY A 369 5.47 23.24 -12.01
N ARG A 370 5.30 22.82 -13.26
CA ARG A 370 4.02 22.87 -13.96
C ARG A 370 3.25 21.57 -13.77
N ILE A 371 1.92 21.67 -13.73
CA ILE A 371 1.00 20.57 -13.50
C ILE A 371 0.17 20.34 -14.75
N TYR A 372 0.15 19.12 -15.27
CA TYR A 372 -0.64 18.75 -16.44
C TYR A 372 -1.53 17.55 -16.16
N GLN A 373 -2.74 17.56 -16.70
CA GLN A 373 -3.59 16.39 -16.82
C GLN A 373 -3.28 15.70 -18.16
N MET A 374 -2.92 14.42 -18.12
CA MET A 374 -2.65 13.63 -19.34
C MET A 374 -3.55 12.39 -19.40
N PRO A 375 -4.44 12.27 -20.40
CA PRO A 375 -5.19 11.05 -20.64
C PRO A 375 -4.26 9.88 -20.98
N VAL A 376 -4.56 8.69 -20.44
CA VAL A 376 -3.78 7.45 -20.73
C VAL A 376 -4.59 6.40 -21.49
N MET A 377 -5.85 6.72 -21.78
CA MET A 377 -6.77 5.90 -22.55
C MET A 377 -7.23 6.69 -23.76
N ASP A 378 -7.33 6.02 -24.91
CA ASP A 378 -7.94 6.58 -26.09
C ASP A 378 -9.46 6.76 -25.90
N PRO A 379 -10.00 7.99 -25.96
CA PRO A 379 -11.42 8.25 -25.78
C PRO A 379 -12.30 7.54 -26.82
N GLN A 380 -11.78 7.27 -28.02
CA GLN A 380 -12.58 6.67 -29.10
C GLN A 380 -12.69 5.14 -28.95
N SER A 381 -11.55 4.47 -28.76
CA SER A 381 -11.50 3.01 -28.65
C SER A 381 -11.75 2.49 -27.24
N GLY A 382 -11.50 3.32 -26.21
CA GLY A 382 -11.50 2.90 -24.80
C GLY A 382 -10.34 1.96 -24.47
N ARG A 383 -9.27 1.95 -25.27
CA ARG A 383 -8.04 1.17 -25.02
C ARG A 383 -6.94 2.05 -24.43
N PRO A 384 -6.00 1.49 -23.65
CA PRO A 384 -4.80 2.21 -23.23
C PRO A 384 -4.00 2.69 -24.44
N LEU A 385 -3.41 3.89 -24.33
CA LEU A 385 -2.41 4.36 -25.29
C LEU A 385 -1.19 3.44 -25.26
N THR A 386 -0.56 3.20 -26.41
CA THR A 386 0.65 2.35 -26.47
C THR A 386 1.84 3.07 -25.81
N PRO A 387 2.90 2.33 -25.39
CA PRO A 387 4.12 2.95 -24.89
C PRO A 387 4.71 3.98 -25.87
N HIS A 388 4.75 3.68 -27.17
CA HIS A 388 5.28 4.64 -28.15
C HIS A 388 4.41 5.91 -28.27
N GLN A 389 3.08 5.77 -28.24
CA GLN A 389 2.18 6.94 -28.25
C GLN A 389 2.37 7.82 -27.01
N LEU A 390 2.46 7.20 -25.84
CA LEU A 390 2.71 7.89 -24.57
C LEU A 390 4.07 8.59 -24.59
N GLU A 391 5.11 7.93 -25.12
CA GLU A 391 6.44 8.51 -25.26
C GLU A 391 6.41 9.75 -26.14
N VAL A 392 5.76 9.70 -27.31
CA VAL A 392 5.65 10.86 -28.21
C VAL A 392 4.96 12.04 -27.52
N VAL A 393 3.85 11.80 -26.80
CA VAL A 393 3.14 12.85 -26.06
C VAL A 393 4.02 13.44 -24.97
N LEU A 394 4.70 12.59 -24.19
CA LEU A 394 5.58 13.02 -23.12
C LEU A 394 6.77 13.80 -23.67
N HIS A 395 7.43 13.31 -24.71
CA HIS A 395 8.55 13.99 -25.35
C HIS A 395 8.15 15.40 -25.82
N GLN A 396 7.02 15.53 -26.50
CA GLN A 396 6.48 16.82 -26.94
C GLN A 396 6.22 17.74 -25.75
N LEU A 397 5.52 17.25 -24.71
CA LEU A 397 5.24 18.02 -23.50
C LEU A 397 6.51 18.51 -22.81
N LEU A 398 7.50 17.63 -22.62
CA LEU A 398 8.75 17.99 -21.96
C LEU A 398 9.53 19.02 -22.78
N ALA A 399 9.62 18.85 -24.10
CA ALA A 399 10.30 19.78 -24.98
C ALA A 399 9.63 21.16 -25.01
N GLU A 400 8.30 21.21 -25.09
CA GLU A 400 7.52 22.47 -25.04
C GLU A 400 7.70 23.18 -23.70
N VAL A 401 7.65 22.44 -22.59
CA VAL A 401 7.86 22.99 -21.25
C VAL A 401 9.27 23.58 -21.14
N GLU A 402 10.28 22.89 -21.66
CA GLU A 402 11.67 23.35 -21.66
C GLU A 402 11.86 24.59 -22.53
N GLU A 403 11.23 24.63 -23.71
CA GLU A 403 11.22 25.83 -24.56
C GLU A 403 10.55 27.00 -23.84
N GLU A 404 9.37 26.80 -23.24
CA GLU A 404 8.66 27.83 -22.48
C GLU A 404 9.48 28.34 -21.27
N VAL A 405 10.21 27.46 -20.57
CA VAL A 405 11.07 27.84 -19.44
C VAL A 405 12.30 28.61 -19.92
N SER A 406 12.94 28.17 -21.01
CA SER A 406 14.18 28.77 -21.53
C SER A 406 13.93 30.10 -22.26
N THR A 407 12.85 30.21 -23.02
CA THR A 407 12.48 31.42 -23.77
C THR A 407 11.68 32.43 -22.94
N GLY A 408 11.11 32.01 -21.80
CA GLY A 408 10.23 32.83 -20.98
C GLY A 408 8.82 33.03 -21.56
N ARG A 409 8.52 32.42 -22.71
CA ARG A 409 7.38 32.63 -23.64
C ARG A 409 6.00 32.17 -23.13
N ASP A 410 5.84 31.91 -21.84
CA ASP A 410 4.53 31.82 -21.16
C ASP A 410 3.93 33.25 -21.01
N GLU A 411 3.96 33.99 -22.11
CA GLU A 411 3.64 35.40 -22.34
C GLU A 411 2.55 35.47 -23.41
N SER A 412 1.43 34.76 -23.24
CA SER A 412 0.24 35.16 -23.98
C SER A 412 -0.22 36.50 -23.42
N GLU A 413 -0.12 37.54 -24.24
CA GLU A 413 -0.50 38.93 -23.98
C GLU A 413 -2.02 39.12 -23.71
N ASP A 414 -2.82 38.04 -23.68
CA ASP A 414 -4.29 38.09 -23.65
C ASP A 414 -4.94 37.88 -22.27
N ASP A 415 -4.18 37.79 -21.16
CA ASP A 415 -4.78 37.78 -19.82
C ASP A 415 -5.06 39.23 -19.36
N ASP A 416 -6.14 39.81 -19.89
CA ASP A 416 -6.84 41.03 -19.41
C ASP A 416 -7.49 40.79 -18.02
N ALA A 417 -6.73 40.28 -17.05
CA ALA A 417 -7.11 40.29 -15.66
C ALA A 417 -6.70 41.65 -15.06
N GLU A 418 -7.51 42.68 -15.35
CA GLU A 418 -7.38 44.09 -14.98
C GLU A 418 -7.37 44.37 -13.45
N ASP A 419 -7.01 43.41 -12.60
CA ASP A 419 -6.88 43.65 -11.16
C ASP A 419 -5.76 42.84 -10.45
N THR A 420 -4.78 42.29 -11.19
CA THR A 420 -3.77 41.39 -10.59
C THR A 420 -2.32 41.87 -10.78
N LEU A 421 -1.83 42.60 -9.76
CA LEU A 421 -0.41 42.77 -9.39
C LEU A 421 0.54 43.29 -10.49
N GLU A 422 0.42 44.59 -10.77
CA GLU A 422 1.24 45.37 -11.70
C GLU A 422 2.77 45.20 -11.56
N THR A 423 3.38 45.00 -12.74
CA THR A 423 4.79 45.17 -13.18
C THR A 423 5.82 44.05 -12.94
N LEU A 424 6.45 43.68 -14.07
CA LEU A 424 7.51 42.71 -14.44
C LEU A 424 8.36 42.01 -13.35
N GLY A 425 8.62 42.61 -12.19
CA GLY A 425 9.24 41.92 -11.04
C GLY A 425 8.30 40.93 -10.33
N LYS A 426 6.97 41.18 -10.37
CA LYS A 426 5.95 40.35 -9.71
C LYS A 426 5.51 39.13 -10.53
N LYS A 427 5.53 39.20 -11.87
CA LYS A 427 5.22 38.06 -12.77
C LYS A 427 6.21 36.90 -12.60
N ARG A 428 7.50 37.19 -12.44
CA ARG A 428 8.53 36.18 -12.10
C ARG A 428 8.28 35.54 -10.73
N SER A 429 7.85 36.34 -9.75
CA SER A 429 7.48 35.83 -8.43
C SER A 429 6.23 34.93 -8.46
N TYR A 430 5.24 35.22 -9.31
CA TYR A 430 4.06 34.36 -9.48
C TYR A 430 4.45 32.98 -10.01
N ARG A 431 5.26 32.93 -11.08
CA ARG A 431 5.72 31.67 -11.71
C ARG A 431 6.46 30.77 -10.71
N ILE A 432 7.32 31.35 -9.88
CA ILE A 432 8.03 30.62 -8.82
C ILE A 432 7.06 30.06 -7.77
N LEU A 433 5.98 30.79 -7.44
CA LEU A 433 5.00 30.34 -6.46
C LEU A 433 4.08 29.26 -7.01
N GLU A 434 3.60 29.39 -8.26
CA GLU A 434 2.84 28.33 -8.92
C GLU A 434 3.67 27.05 -9.03
N ALA A 435 4.97 27.17 -9.36
CA ALA A 435 5.89 26.05 -9.39
C ALA A 435 6.05 25.31 -8.07
N LEU A 436 5.81 26.01 -6.95
CA LEU A 436 5.91 25.47 -5.59
C LEU A 436 4.55 25.05 -5.03
N LEU A 437 3.46 25.11 -5.79
CA LEU A 437 2.13 24.70 -5.32
C LEU A 437 2.11 23.30 -4.66
N PRO A 438 2.81 22.26 -5.18
CA PRO A 438 2.80 20.94 -4.56
C PRO A 438 3.36 20.91 -3.13
N VAL A 439 4.20 21.89 -2.75
CA VAL A 439 4.80 21.99 -1.41
C VAL A 439 3.75 22.10 -0.31
N LEU A 440 2.57 22.60 -0.63
CA LEU A 440 1.46 22.71 0.32
C LEU A 440 1.05 21.34 0.88
N THR A 441 1.21 20.27 0.10
CA THR A 441 0.94 18.89 0.54
C THR A 441 1.96 18.36 1.55
N THR A 442 3.08 19.07 1.72
CA THR A 442 4.14 18.78 2.70
C THR A 442 3.96 19.56 4.00
N ALA A 443 2.99 20.47 4.11
CA ALA A 443 2.72 21.17 5.35
C ALA A 443 2.07 20.23 6.41
N PRO A 444 2.16 20.57 7.71
CA PRO A 444 1.33 19.96 8.75
C PRO A 444 -0.14 19.88 8.35
N ARG A 445 -0.82 18.78 8.71
CA ARG A 445 -2.13 18.43 8.14
C ARG A 445 -3.21 19.48 8.39
N ALA A 446 -3.21 20.07 9.58
CA ALA A 446 -4.16 21.13 9.93
C ALA A 446 -3.92 22.41 9.12
N GLN A 447 -2.66 22.82 8.95
CA GLN A 447 -2.30 23.98 8.13
C GLN A 447 -2.68 23.73 6.66
N TRP A 448 -2.38 22.54 6.14
CA TRP A 448 -2.77 22.18 4.77
C TRP A 448 -4.30 22.18 4.60
N ALA A 449 -5.05 21.66 5.58
CA ALA A 449 -6.50 21.72 5.56
C ALA A 449 -7.03 23.15 5.52
N ASP A 450 -6.46 24.05 6.34
CA ASP A 450 -6.86 25.45 6.40
C ASP A 450 -6.57 26.18 5.09
N VAL A 451 -5.39 25.97 4.50
CA VAL A 451 -5.02 26.53 3.18
C VAL A 451 -5.93 25.95 2.09
N ARG A 452 -6.15 24.64 2.06
CA ARG A 452 -7.00 23.98 1.07
C ARG A 452 -8.42 24.54 1.11
N ASN A 453 -9.03 24.62 2.29
CA ASN A 453 -10.39 25.13 2.45
C ASN A 453 -10.47 26.62 2.12
N SER A 454 -9.60 27.42 2.73
CA SER A 454 -9.63 28.88 2.60
C SER A 454 -9.28 29.36 1.20
N TYR A 455 -8.44 28.60 0.48
CA TYR A 455 -7.81 29.13 -0.72
C TYR A 455 -7.94 28.32 -2.00
N MET A 456 -8.08 27.00 -1.91
CA MET A 456 -8.21 26.15 -3.09
C MET A 456 -9.67 25.85 -3.42
N LEU A 457 -10.52 25.64 -2.40
CA LEU A 457 -11.91 25.22 -2.63
C LEU A 457 -12.88 26.37 -2.88
N HIS A 458 -12.62 27.56 -2.33
CA HIS A 458 -13.54 28.69 -2.45
C HIS A 458 -13.63 29.28 -3.87
N ASP A 459 -12.55 29.21 -4.65
CA ASP A 459 -12.52 29.67 -6.03
C ASP A 459 -12.73 28.49 -6.98
N SER A 460 -13.74 28.54 -7.85
CA SER A 460 -13.99 27.50 -8.85
C SER A 460 -12.79 27.26 -9.77
N SER A 461 -11.99 28.30 -10.02
CA SER A 461 -10.79 28.28 -10.87
C SER A 461 -9.66 27.45 -10.26
N ASN A 462 -9.58 27.37 -8.93
CA ASN A 462 -8.61 26.53 -8.21
C ASN A 462 -9.19 25.17 -7.81
N ASN A 463 -10.49 25.13 -7.50
CA ASN A 463 -11.18 23.92 -7.05
C ASN A 463 -11.19 22.86 -8.15
N SER A 464 -11.54 23.23 -9.39
CA SER A 464 -11.58 22.31 -10.53
C SER A 464 -10.23 21.59 -10.76
N PRO A 465 -9.09 22.29 -10.96
CA PRO A 465 -7.79 21.64 -11.13
C PRO A 465 -7.35 20.85 -9.88
N LEU A 466 -7.64 21.31 -8.66
CA LEU A 466 -7.38 20.51 -7.45
C LEU A 466 -8.13 19.18 -7.47
N ARG A 467 -9.44 19.19 -7.78
CA ARG A 467 -10.24 17.95 -7.87
C ARG A 467 -9.74 17.02 -8.97
N ILE A 468 -9.23 17.57 -10.08
CA ILE A 468 -8.61 16.77 -11.14
C ILE A 468 -7.40 16.00 -10.58
N ILE A 469 -6.52 16.66 -9.79
CA ILE A 469 -5.36 16.02 -9.16
C ILE A 469 -5.81 14.92 -8.16
N GLU A 470 -6.75 15.26 -7.28
CA GLU A 470 -7.29 14.34 -6.26
C GLU A 470 -7.88 13.07 -6.90
N LYS A 471 -8.56 13.19 -8.05
CA LYS A 471 -9.20 12.08 -8.76
C LYS A 471 -8.30 11.29 -9.72
N ALA A 472 -7.11 11.80 -10.06
CA ALA A 472 -6.20 11.17 -11.02
C ALA A 472 -5.79 9.73 -10.64
N MET A 473 -5.32 8.92 -11.59
CA MET A 473 -4.88 7.54 -11.28
C MET A 473 -3.69 7.53 -10.31
N PHE A 474 -2.66 8.32 -10.62
CA PHE A 474 -1.44 8.56 -9.86
C PHE A 474 -0.75 9.80 -10.43
N VAL A 475 0.34 10.25 -9.80
CA VAL A 475 1.17 11.37 -10.27
C VAL A 475 2.47 10.84 -10.86
N VAL A 476 2.93 11.43 -11.96
CA VAL A 476 4.25 11.21 -12.55
C VAL A 476 5.04 12.49 -12.44
N SER A 477 6.25 12.40 -11.90
CA SER A 477 7.13 13.56 -11.70
C SER A 477 8.42 13.36 -12.47
N PHE A 478 8.71 14.30 -13.37
CA PHE A 478 10.00 14.34 -14.06
C PHE A 478 10.95 15.23 -13.25
N ASP A 479 11.97 14.60 -12.66
CA ASP A 479 12.95 15.29 -11.83
C ASP A 479 14.30 15.43 -12.54
N GLU A 480 14.93 16.58 -12.36
CA GLU A 480 16.15 16.95 -13.07
C GLU A 480 17.36 17.07 -12.15
N ARG A 481 17.19 16.88 -10.82
CA ARG A 481 18.32 16.92 -9.88
C ARG A 481 19.21 15.68 -10.05
N CYS A 482 20.08 15.75 -11.04
CA CYS A 482 21.41 15.16 -10.98
C CYS A 482 22.41 16.28 -10.74
N GLY A 483 23.31 16.09 -9.77
CA GLY A 483 24.50 16.93 -9.65
C GLY A 483 25.22 17.00 -10.99
N THR A 484 25.51 18.23 -11.43
CA THR A 484 26.39 18.60 -12.56
C THR A 484 26.25 17.80 -13.86
N PRO A 485 25.69 18.37 -14.94
CA PRO A 485 25.66 17.73 -16.25
C PRO A 485 27.08 17.69 -16.84
N GLY A 486 27.80 16.59 -16.61
CA GLY A 486 28.78 16.09 -17.56
C GLY A 486 28.10 14.98 -18.34
N HIS A 487 27.95 15.13 -19.66
CA HIS A 487 27.56 14.02 -20.52
C HIS A 487 28.44 12.80 -20.19
N PRO A 488 27.89 11.67 -19.69
CA PRO A 488 28.68 10.46 -19.58
C PRO A 488 29.01 10.02 -21.00
N LYS A 489 30.30 10.04 -21.35
CA LYS A 489 30.77 9.40 -22.58
C LYS A 489 30.34 7.94 -22.51
N ALA A 490 29.81 7.41 -23.62
CA ALA A 490 29.18 6.09 -23.74
C ALA A 490 30.06 4.88 -23.35
N ASN A 491 31.28 5.08 -22.83
CA ASN A 491 32.22 4.02 -22.44
C ASN A 491 32.97 4.32 -21.11
N SER A 492 32.49 5.22 -20.24
CA SER A 492 33.03 5.30 -18.88
C SER A 492 32.43 4.19 -18.01
N PRO A 493 33.24 3.39 -17.28
CA PRO A 493 32.70 2.51 -16.25
C PRO A 493 31.81 3.34 -15.30
N LEU A 494 30.69 2.76 -14.88
CA LEU A 494 29.79 3.34 -13.87
C LEU A 494 30.63 4.00 -12.77
N PRO A 495 30.41 5.29 -12.44
CA PRO A 495 31.04 5.84 -11.25
C PRO A 495 30.57 4.99 -10.07
N ASP A 496 31.51 4.33 -9.40
CA ASP A 496 31.31 3.60 -8.14
C ASP A 496 30.80 4.54 -7.01
N ASP A 497 30.78 5.85 -7.26
CA ASP A 497 30.44 6.92 -6.32
C ASP A 497 29.04 7.55 -6.55
N ARG A 498 28.02 6.79 -6.95
CA ARG A 498 26.64 7.31 -6.85
C ARG A 498 26.14 7.19 -5.41
N PRO A 499 25.85 8.30 -4.70
CA PRO A 499 25.34 8.20 -3.34
C PRO A 499 23.85 7.80 -3.39
N LEU A 500 23.57 6.50 -3.43
CA LEU A 500 22.23 5.91 -3.36
C LEU A 500 21.41 6.46 -2.17
N SER A 501 22.09 6.89 -1.11
CA SER A 501 21.50 7.59 0.03
C SER A 501 20.85 8.92 -0.35
N THR A 502 21.49 9.73 -1.21
CA THR A 502 20.94 11.00 -1.69
C THR A 502 19.71 10.75 -2.55
N ASP A 503 19.76 9.75 -3.44
CA ASP A 503 18.63 9.38 -4.30
C ASP A 503 17.43 8.93 -3.47
N CYS A 504 17.67 8.07 -2.48
CA CYS A 504 16.65 7.59 -1.55
C CYS A 504 16.04 8.73 -0.71
N THR A 505 16.86 9.67 -0.23
CA THR A 505 16.40 10.88 0.47
C THR A 505 15.46 11.68 -0.42
N HIS A 506 15.83 11.82 -1.70
CA HIS A 506 15.03 12.55 -2.67
C HIS A 506 13.70 11.86 -2.97
N TYR A 507 13.65 10.53 -3.09
CA TYR A 507 12.38 9.82 -3.27
C TYR A 507 11.49 9.87 -2.00
N LEU A 508 12.10 9.95 -0.81
CA LEU A 508 11.36 10.09 0.44
C LEU A 508 10.72 11.47 0.58
N CYS A 509 11.47 12.53 0.27
CA CYS A 509 11.05 13.91 0.62
C CYS A 509 10.77 14.83 -0.59
N GLY A 510 11.28 14.52 -1.76
CA GLY A 510 11.18 15.37 -2.95
C GLY A 510 12.05 16.62 -2.88
N ASN A 511 11.68 17.64 -3.65
CA ASN A 511 12.33 18.95 -3.73
C ASN A 511 11.36 20.12 -3.48
N GLY A 512 10.13 19.83 -3.03
CA GLY A 512 9.07 20.81 -2.77
C GLY A 512 8.19 21.12 -3.99
N SER A 513 8.58 20.74 -5.20
CA SER A 513 7.81 20.97 -6.42
C SER A 513 7.41 19.69 -7.17
N ASN A 514 8.02 18.56 -6.81
CA ASN A 514 7.94 17.32 -7.60
C ASN A 514 7.14 16.21 -6.93
N LEU A 515 6.47 16.44 -5.81
CA LEU A 515 5.65 15.44 -5.13
C LEU A 515 4.30 16.02 -4.75
N TRP A 516 3.25 15.23 -4.96
CA TRP A 516 1.95 15.43 -4.34
C TRP A 516 1.78 14.39 -3.22
N CYS A 517 2.16 14.74 -2.00
CA CYS A 517 2.29 13.79 -0.88
C CYS A 517 0.96 13.15 -0.45
N ASP A 518 -0.16 13.75 -0.80
CA ASP A 518 -1.50 13.20 -0.52
C ASP A 518 -1.90 12.09 -1.50
N LYS A 519 -1.23 11.97 -2.65
CA LYS A 519 -1.59 10.99 -3.68
C LYS A 519 -1.19 9.59 -3.23
N SER A 520 -2.02 8.59 -3.52
CA SER A 520 -1.73 7.19 -3.21
C SER A 520 -0.30 6.78 -3.54
N PHE A 521 0.20 7.18 -4.71
CA PHE A 521 1.63 7.17 -5.02
C PHE A 521 2.00 8.17 -6.12
N ASN A 522 3.28 8.56 -6.13
CA ASN A 522 3.93 9.35 -7.16
C ASN A 522 5.03 8.48 -7.81
N LEU A 523 5.08 8.44 -9.13
CA LEU A 523 6.14 7.82 -9.94
C LEU A 523 7.17 8.91 -10.30
N VAL A 524 8.35 8.87 -9.68
CA VAL A 524 9.40 9.86 -9.89
C VAL A 524 10.42 9.32 -10.87
N ILE A 525 10.61 10.03 -11.98
CA ILE A 525 11.50 9.64 -13.08
C ILE A 525 12.55 10.73 -13.23
N ARG A 526 13.80 10.34 -13.03
CA ARG A 526 14.93 11.25 -13.17
C ARG A 526 15.32 11.42 -14.63
N SER A 527 15.97 12.54 -14.93
CA SER A 527 16.59 12.82 -16.23
C SER A 527 17.57 11.73 -16.69
N ASP A 528 18.17 11.00 -15.74
CA ASP A 528 19.03 9.84 -16.00
C ASP A 528 18.25 8.51 -16.01
N GLY A 529 16.94 8.52 -16.28
CA GLY A 529 16.11 7.32 -16.42
C GLY A 529 16.00 6.46 -15.14
N HIS A 530 16.52 6.87 -13.99
CA HIS A 530 16.25 6.16 -12.73
C HIS A 530 14.83 6.45 -12.25
N VAL A 531 14.27 5.48 -11.55
CA VAL A 531 12.89 5.53 -11.08
C VAL A 531 12.86 5.27 -9.59
N GLY A 532 12.09 6.10 -8.90
CA GLY A 532 11.66 5.87 -7.54
C GLY A 532 10.17 6.16 -7.38
N LEU A 533 9.62 5.72 -6.27
CA LEU A 533 8.20 5.87 -5.94
C LEU A 533 8.09 6.52 -4.57
N HIS A 534 7.14 7.43 -4.43
CA HIS A 534 6.74 8.01 -3.14
C HIS A 534 5.29 7.62 -2.86
N VAL A 535 4.99 7.08 -1.68
CA VAL A 535 3.73 6.39 -1.41
C VAL A 535 3.08 6.91 -0.14
N GLU A 536 1.79 7.23 -0.23
CA GLU A 536 0.96 7.60 0.93
C GLU A 536 0.62 6.34 1.74
N HIS A 537 0.90 6.34 3.04
CA HIS A 537 0.90 5.10 3.84
C HIS A 537 -0.49 4.70 4.38
N SER A 538 -1.46 5.62 4.46
CA SER A 538 -2.75 5.32 5.08
C SER A 538 -3.56 4.27 4.30
N TRP A 539 -3.39 4.17 2.98
CA TRP A 539 -4.16 3.22 2.16
C TRP A 539 -3.54 1.81 2.08
N CYS A 540 -2.21 1.66 2.23
CA CYS A 540 -1.55 0.35 2.19
C CYS A 540 -0.32 0.22 3.09
N ASP A 541 0.04 -1.04 3.33
CA ASP A 541 1.31 -1.43 3.92
C ASP A 541 2.38 -1.59 2.83
N MET A 542 3.65 -1.43 3.23
CA MET A 542 4.79 -1.59 2.33
C MET A 542 4.77 -2.90 1.54
N SER A 543 4.54 -4.03 2.22
CA SER A 543 4.47 -5.36 1.60
C SER A 543 3.25 -5.56 0.69
N THR A 544 2.29 -4.64 0.67
CA THR A 544 1.25 -4.63 -0.36
C THR A 544 1.74 -3.84 -1.56
N PHE A 545 2.34 -2.66 -1.34
CA PHE A 545 2.80 -1.81 -2.42
C PHE A 545 3.94 -2.45 -3.22
N LEU A 546 4.93 -3.05 -2.55
CA LEU A 546 6.02 -3.77 -3.21
C LEU A 546 5.49 -4.87 -4.13
N GLY A 547 4.54 -5.69 -3.66
CA GLY A 547 3.96 -6.78 -4.46
C GLY A 547 3.05 -6.27 -5.57
N LEU A 548 2.44 -5.09 -5.41
CA LEU A 548 1.74 -4.41 -6.49
C LEU A 548 2.71 -3.96 -7.58
N PHE A 549 3.80 -3.30 -7.20
CA PHE A 549 4.78 -2.78 -8.15
C PHE A 549 5.65 -3.89 -8.76
N GLU A 550 5.83 -5.02 -8.07
CA GLU A 550 6.50 -6.21 -8.60
C GLU A 550 5.84 -6.72 -9.89
N HIS A 551 4.51 -6.59 -10.02
CA HIS A 551 3.83 -6.91 -11.28
C HIS A 551 4.25 -6.02 -12.45
N VAL A 552 4.64 -4.77 -12.18
CA VAL A 552 5.14 -3.81 -13.17
C VAL A 552 6.61 -4.08 -13.46
N SER A 553 7.44 -4.17 -12.42
CA SER A 553 8.88 -4.43 -12.54
C SER A 553 9.18 -5.75 -13.27
N ALA A 554 8.44 -6.82 -12.97
CA ALA A 554 8.60 -8.11 -13.64
C ALA A 554 8.21 -8.08 -15.13
N GLN A 555 7.34 -7.14 -15.53
CA GLN A 555 7.02 -6.93 -16.94
C GLN A 555 8.06 -6.07 -17.63
N GLU A 556 8.50 -4.97 -17.00
CA GLU A 556 9.54 -4.08 -17.54
C GLU A 556 10.87 -4.81 -17.78
N GLU A 557 11.20 -5.79 -16.93
CA GLU A 557 12.41 -6.63 -17.08
C GLU A 557 12.53 -7.29 -18.45
N SER A 558 11.40 -7.61 -19.09
CA SER A 558 11.38 -8.06 -20.49
C SER A 558 11.60 -6.88 -21.44
N ALA A 559 12.74 -6.19 -21.32
CA ALA A 559 13.02 -4.92 -21.98
C ALA A 559 12.81 -4.97 -23.51
N GLU A 560 13.15 -6.08 -24.15
CA GLU A 560 12.95 -6.33 -25.59
C GLU A 560 11.48 -6.23 -26.06
N LEU A 561 10.53 -6.39 -25.15
CA LEU A 561 9.09 -6.24 -25.44
C LEU A 561 8.68 -4.77 -25.53
N TRP A 562 9.35 -3.90 -24.78
CA TRP A 562 8.90 -2.54 -24.50
C TRP A 562 9.81 -1.47 -25.07
N TYR A 563 11.10 -1.77 -25.23
CA TYR A 563 12.11 -0.85 -25.70
C TYR A 563 12.73 -1.38 -26.98
N ASP A 564 13.02 -0.46 -27.90
CA ASP A 564 13.91 -0.71 -29.01
C ASP A 564 15.36 -0.64 -28.49
N LEU A 565 16.06 -1.78 -28.46
CA LEU A 565 17.36 -1.87 -27.79
C LEU A 565 18.48 -1.07 -28.48
N GLU A 566 18.31 -0.73 -29.76
CA GLU A 566 19.29 0.06 -30.50
C GLU A 566 19.11 1.56 -30.21
N SER A 567 17.86 2.02 -30.23
CA SER A 567 17.54 3.44 -30.09
C SER A 567 17.21 3.87 -28.67
N GLY A 568 16.86 2.95 -27.77
CA GLY A 568 16.43 3.23 -26.39
C GLY A 568 15.00 3.76 -26.27
N HIS A 569 14.30 4.02 -27.38
CA HIS A 569 12.92 4.50 -27.41
C HIS A 569 11.92 3.39 -27.13
N ALA A 570 10.67 3.76 -26.83
CA ALA A 570 9.61 2.77 -26.66
C ALA A 570 9.31 2.09 -28.00
N LYS A 571 9.23 0.76 -27.95
CA LYS A 571 9.05 -0.09 -29.14
C LYS A 571 7.69 0.17 -29.78
N LYS A 572 7.70 0.48 -31.08
CA LYS A 572 6.49 0.67 -31.88
C LYS A 572 5.67 -0.63 -31.95
N GLN A 573 4.40 -0.53 -31.61
CA GLN A 573 3.42 -1.60 -31.73
C GLN A 573 2.71 -1.54 -33.09
N PRO A 574 2.14 -2.67 -33.58
CA PRO A 574 1.40 -2.68 -34.85
C PRO A 574 0.26 -1.65 -34.92
N GLU A 575 -0.34 -1.35 -33.77
CA GLU A 575 -1.45 -0.38 -33.63
C GLU A 575 -1.00 1.07 -33.89
N ASP A 576 0.29 1.39 -33.71
CA ASP A 576 0.83 2.74 -33.89
C ASP A 576 0.86 3.17 -35.36
N LYS A 577 0.99 2.22 -36.29
CA LYS A 577 0.96 2.49 -37.74
C LYS A 577 -0.36 3.12 -38.19
N ARG A 578 -1.44 2.95 -37.43
CA ARG A 578 -2.79 3.44 -37.75
C ARG A 578 -3.06 4.86 -37.23
N ARG A 579 -2.21 5.42 -36.36
CA ARG A 579 -2.37 6.73 -35.71
C ARG A 579 -1.15 7.62 -35.92
N ALA A 580 -0.77 7.83 -37.18
CA ALA A 580 0.45 8.58 -37.55
C ALA A 580 0.32 10.12 -37.48
N LYS A 581 -0.77 10.69 -36.95
CA LYS A 581 -0.90 12.16 -36.82
C LYS A 581 -0.36 12.61 -35.45
N PRO A 582 0.41 13.71 -35.38
CA PRO A 582 0.92 14.24 -34.12
C PRO A 582 -0.24 14.68 -33.20
N PHE A 583 -0.10 14.43 -31.90
CA PHE A 583 -1.12 14.75 -30.88
C PHE A 583 -1.33 16.26 -30.67
N ARG A 584 -0.41 17.09 -31.18
CA ARG A 584 -0.56 18.55 -31.29
C ARG A 584 -0.21 18.98 -32.71
N ALA A 585 -1.21 19.37 -33.48
CA ALA A 585 -1.02 20.21 -34.66
C ALA A 585 -1.54 21.62 -34.32
N PRO A 586 -0.87 22.71 -34.74
CA PRO A 586 -1.36 24.06 -34.49
C PRO A 586 -2.83 24.21 -34.93
N GLY A 587 -3.72 24.62 -34.03
CA GLY A 587 -5.16 24.79 -34.29
C GLY A 587 -6.02 23.51 -34.21
N VAL A 588 -5.50 22.39 -33.72
CA VAL A 588 -6.26 21.14 -33.51
C VAL A 588 -6.36 20.82 -32.01
N ASP A 589 -7.57 20.89 -31.45
CA ASP A 589 -7.90 20.37 -30.11
C ASP A 589 -7.90 18.84 -30.15
N ASP A 590 -6.75 18.21 -29.90
CA ASP A 590 -6.68 16.76 -29.69
C ASP A 590 -7.08 16.43 -28.24
N PRO A 591 -8.13 15.62 -28.01
CA PRO A 591 -8.53 15.20 -26.67
C PRO A 591 -7.46 14.38 -25.92
N LEU A 592 -6.36 13.99 -26.57
CA LEU A 592 -5.22 13.29 -25.97
C LEU A 592 -4.06 14.21 -25.59
N SER A 593 -4.11 15.49 -25.97
CA SER A 593 -3.12 16.48 -25.56
C SER A 593 -3.12 16.70 -24.05
N PRO A 594 -1.95 16.76 -23.39
CA PRO A 594 -1.86 17.15 -22.00
C PRO A 594 -2.44 18.55 -21.78
N ARG A 595 -3.39 18.67 -20.85
CA ARG A 595 -4.02 19.94 -20.46
C ARG A 595 -3.28 20.52 -19.26
N ARG A 596 -2.75 21.74 -19.38
CA ARG A 596 -2.15 22.46 -18.25
C ARG A 596 -3.22 22.79 -17.21
N LEU A 597 -2.95 22.47 -15.95
CA LEU A 597 -3.76 22.86 -14.81
C LEU A 597 -3.16 24.11 -14.20
N ARG A 598 -3.82 25.26 -14.41
CA ARG A 598 -3.39 26.55 -13.88
C ARG A 598 -4.11 26.84 -12.57
N PHE A 599 -3.40 27.45 -11.64
CA PHE A 599 -3.96 27.90 -10.36
C PHE A 599 -3.80 29.40 -10.24
N ILE A 600 -4.86 30.10 -9.83
CA ILE A 600 -4.82 31.53 -9.54
C ILE A 600 -4.14 31.75 -8.18
N ILE A 601 -2.93 32.29 -8.20
CA ILE A 601 -2.14 32.60 -7.00
C ILE A 601 -2.31 34.05 -6.59
N TYR A 602 -3.28 34.33 -5.71
CA TYR A 602 -3.41 35.62 -5.04
C TYR A 602 -2.49 35.74 -3.83
N LYS A 603 -2.37 36.96 -3.29
CA LYS A 603 -1.41 37.32 -2.23
C LYS A 603 -1.40 36.36 -1.05
N LYS A 604 -2.57 35.98 -0.51
CA LYS A 604 -2.67 35.09 0.66
C LYS A 604 -2.23 33.66 0.35
N LEU A 605 -2.65 33.10 -0.79
CA LEU A 605 -2.19 31.78 -1.23
C LEU A 605 -0.67 31.77 -1.49
N GLY A 606 -0.16 32.83 -2.13
CA GLY A 606 1.29 33.00 -2.34
C GLY A 606 2.10 33.07 -1.03
N LEU A 607 1.55 33.68 0.03
CA LEU A 607 2.18 33.67 1.35
C LEU A 607 2.18 32.27 1.96
N ALA A 608 1.07 31.55 1.90
CA ALA A 608 0.97 30.17 2.39
C ALA A 608 1.94 29.22 1.67
N ILE A 609 2.12 29.37 0.35
CA ILE A 609 3.11 28.60 -0.42
C ILE A 609 4.53 28.89 0.06
N ARG A 610 4.87 30.17 0.30
CA ARG A 610 6.21 30.54 0.81
C ARG A 610 6.47 29.97 2.18
N GLU A 611 5.48 30.08 3.08
CA GLU A 611 5.58 29.56 4.44
C GLU A 611 5.81 28.04 4.44
N ALA A 612 4.97 27.29 3.71
CA ALA A 612 5.13 25.84 3.55
C ALA A 612 6.46 25.47 2.89
N HIS A 613 6.94 26.26 1.92
CA HIS A 613 8.25 26.02 1.30
C HIS A 613 9.42 26.28 2.25
N THR A 614 9.38 27.34 3.04
CA THR A 614 10.40 27.62 4.06
C THR A 614 10.45 26.51 5.10
N GLU A 615 9.29 26.04 5.57
CA GLU A 615 9.19 24.92 6.50
C GLU A 615 9.70 23.62 5.86
N PHE A 616 9.34 23.34 4.61
CA PHE A 616 9.84 22.20 3.85
C PHE A 616 11.37 22.19 3.77
N LEU A 617 11.97 23.32 3.38
CA LEU A 617 13.43 23.44 3.27
C LEU A 617 14.12 23.24 4.62
N PHE A 618 13.54 23.76 5.69
CA PHE A 618 14.02 23.52 7.04
C PHE A 618 13.93 22.03 7.38
N ASN A 619 12.75 21.42 7.29
CA ASN A 619 12.54 20.02 7.63
C ASN A 619 13.45 19.07 6.82
N VAL A 620 13.52 19.22 5.50
CA VAL A 620 14.36 18.34 4.66
C VAL A 620 15.86 18.62 4.86
N GLY A 621 16.25 19.89 4.85
CA GLY A 621 17.66 20.27 4.94
C GLY A 621 18.28 19.95 6.30
N SER A 622 17.59 20.32 7.38
CA SER A 622 18.10 20.29 8.74
C SER A 622 17.62 19.10 9.58
N GLN A 623 16.63 18.32 9.14
CA GLN A 623 16.14 17.18 9.92
C GLN A 623 16.41 15.83 9.27
N VAL A 624 16.36 15.67 7.93
CA VAL A 624 16.49 14.34 7.33
C VAL A 624 17.94 13.87 7.26
N ASP A 625 18.27 12.79 7.98
CA ASP A 625 19.46 11.97 7.75
C ASP A 625 19.02 10.60 7.20
N LEU A 626 19.67 10.15 6.13
CA LEU A 626 19.40 8.85 5.51
C LEU A 626 20.71 8.26 4.99
N HIS A 627 20.96 7.01 5.35
CA HIS A 627 22.11 6.25 4.87
C HIS A 627 21.69 4.86 4.40
N VAL A 628 22.16 4.48 3.22
CA VAL A 628 21.95 3.14 2.64
C VAL A 628 23.25 2.35 2.73
N VAL A 629 23.22 1.27 3.49
CA VAL A 629 24.28 0.27 3.58
C VAL A 629 24.03 -0.81 2.54
N ARG A 630 25.01 -1.05 1.64
CA ARG A 630 25.04 -2.21 0.76
C ARG A 630 26.07 -3.20 1.31
N TYR A 631 25.59 -4.24 1.99
CA TYR A 631 26.42 -5.29 2.58
C TYR A 631 26.52 -6.48 1.64
N SER A 632 27.72 -6.84 1.18
CA SER A 632 27.95 -7.88 0.17
C SER A 632 28.98 -8.94 0.58
N ARG A 633 29.29 -9.07 1.88
CA ARG A 633 30.27 -10.05 2.37
C ARG A 633 29.67 -11.45 2.50
N TYR A 634 28.37 -11.52 2.79
CA TYR A 634 27.52 -12.71 2.73
C TYR A 634 26.07 -12.28 2.58
N GLY A 635 25.18 -13.19 2.19
CA GLY A 635 23.74 -12.95 2.23
C GLY A 635 22.97 -14.06 2.96
N ARG A 636 21.95 -14.66 2.35
CA ARG A 636 21.01 -15.55 3.07
C ARG A 636 21.61 -16.93 3.39
N GLU A 637 22.68 -17.32 2.72
CA GLU A 637 23.35 -18.60 2.83
C GLU A 637 24.03 -18.80 4.20
N VAL A 638 24.66 -17.76 4.75
CA VAL A 638 25.30 -17.82 6.07
C VAL A 638 24.29 -18.06 7.20
N PRO A 639 23.26 -17.23 7.41
CA PRO A 639 22.27 -17.47 8.47
C PRO A 639 21.57 -18.82 8.30
N LYS A 640 21.20 -19.19 7.08
CA LYS A 640 20.58 -20.50 6.81
C LYS A 640 21.54 -21.66 7.11
N GLY A 641 22.82 -21.52 6.80
CA GLY A 641 23.86 -22.53 7.04
C GLY A 641 24.07 -22.83 8.52
N VAL A 642 23.75 -21.89 9.41
CA VAL A 642 23.78 -22.08 10.87
C VAL A 642 22.40 -22.33 11.48
N GLY A 643 21.37 -22.55 10.66
CA GLY A 643 20.01 -22.87 11.12
C GLY A 643 19.19 -21.67 11.59
N CYS A 644 19.59 -20.44 11.24
CA CYS A 644 18.89 -19.20 11.62
C CYS A 644 18.08 -18.63 10.45
N SER A 645 16.93 -18.03 10.75
CA SER A 645 16.20 -17.20 9.78
C SER A 645 17.04 -15.98 9.38
N PRO A 646 17.19 -15.67 8.07
CA PRO A 646 17.89 -14.46 7.63
C PRO A 646 17.28 -13.17 8.18
N ASP A 647 15.97 -13.17 8.42
CA ASP A 647 15.27 -12.02 9.00
C ASP A 647 15.66 -11.82 10.47
N ALA A 648 15.55 -12.89 11.27
CA ALA A 648 15.96 -12.89 12.67
C ALA A 648 17.45 -12.51 12.84
N TRP A 649 18.30 -12.95 11.93
CA TRP A 649 19.72 -12.59 11.90
C TRP A 649 19.95 -11.07 11.76
N VAL A 650 19.22 -10.43 10.83
CA VAL A 650 19.30 -8.97 10.64
C VAL A 650 18.72 -8.25 11.86
N GLN A 651 17.64 -8.75 12.45
CA GLN A 651 17.07 -8.19 13.67
C GLN A 651 18.02 -8.28 14.88
N MET A 652 18.83 -9.34 14.98
CA MET A 652 19.91 -9.43 15.97
C MET A 652 21.04 -8.45 15.69
N ALA A 653 21.43 -8.29 14.41
CA ALA A 653 22.42 -7.30 14.00
C ALA A 653 21.96 -5.86 14.29
N ILE A 654 20.68 -5.54 14.05
CA ILE A 654 20.08 -4.23 14.38
C ILE A 654 20.18 -3.96 15.89
N GLN A 655 19.83 -4.93 16.73
CA GLN A 655 19.91 -4.77 18.18
C GLN A 655 21.35 -4.58 18.66
N LEU A 656 22.31 -5.34 18.11
CA LEU A 656 23.73 -5.20 18.46
C LEU A 656 24.30 -3.86 17.98
N ALA A 657 23.97 -3.43 16.77
CA ALA A 657 24.41 -2.16 16.21
C ALA A 657 23.87 -0.98 17.04
N HIS A 658 22.58 -1.00 17.36
CA HIS A 658 21.96 0.01 18.21
C HIS A 658 22.56 0.02 19.62
N TYR A 659 22.86 -1.15 20.20
CA TYR A 659 23.49 -1.23 21.52
C TYR A 659 24.88 -0.57 21.54
N PHE A 660 25.68 -0.75 20.49
CA PHE A 660 26.96 -0.05 20.35
C PHE A 660 26.78 1.46 20.20
N ASP A 661 25.84 1.88 19.34
CA ASP A 661 25.57 3.29 19.05
C ASP A 661 25.07 4.04 20.29
N GLN A 662 24.26 3.38 21.14
CA GLN A 662 23.67 3.96 22.35
C GLN A 662 24.50 3.73 23.62
N GLY A 663 25.80 3.47 23.47
CA GLY A 663 26.73 3.36 24.60
C GLY A 663 26.40 2.24 25.58
N GLY A 664 25.94 1.09 25.07
CA GLY A 664 25.62 -0.07 25.88
C GLY A 664 24.20 -0.09 26.47
N HIS A 665 23.27 0.67 25.88
CA HIS A 665 21.86 0.66 26.28
C HIS A 665 20.98 -0.01 25.23
N LEU A 666 20.08 -0.87 25.68
CA LEU A 666 19.03 -1.48 24.87
C LEU A 666 17.85 -0.51 24.73
N GLY A 667 17.37 -0.34 23.50
CA GLY A 667 16.15 0.40 23.18
C GLY A 667 15.12 -0.51 22.52
N LEU A 668 13.83 -0.20 22.67
CA LEU A 668 12.77 -0.99 22.03
C LEU A 668 12.90 -0.95 20.51
N VAL A 669 12.82 -2.13 19.89
CA VAL A 669 12.80 -2.33 18.44
C VAL A 669 11.41 -2.85 18.04
N TYR A 670 10.72 -2.09 17.20
CA TYR A 670 9.49 -2.48 16.53
C TYR A 670 9.84 -3.16 15.20
N GLU A 671 9.17 -4.26 14.88
CA GLU A 671 9.17 -4.82 13.54
C GLU A 671 7.74 -5.01 13.00
N SER A 672 7.50 -4.55 11.77
CA SER A 672 6.22 -4.71 11.10
C SER A 672 6.03 -6.10 10.48
N VAL A 673 4.99 -6.81 10.91
CA VAL A 673 4.60 -8.12 10.36
C VAL A 673 3.23 -8.06 9.65
N PRO A 674 3.11 -8.46 8.37
CA PRO A 674 1.85 -8.38 7.63
C PRO A 674 0.79 -9.38 8.13
N GLN A 675 -0.45 -8.92 8.24
CA GLN A 675 -1.63 -9.68 8.69
C GLN A 675 -2.52 -10.15 7.53
N HIS A 676 -1.97 -10.30 6.32
CA HIS A 676 -2.77 -10.55 5.11
C HIS A 676 -3.50 -11.91 5.11
N MET A 677 -3.20 -12.83 6.02
CA MET A 677 -3.99 -14.05 6.21
C MET A 677 -5.37 -13.82 6.83
N PHE A 678 -5.65 -12.59 7.27
CA PHE A 678 -6.92 -12.17 7.82
C PHE A 678 -7.63 -11.19 6.88
N VAL A 679 -8.96 -11.18 6.92
CA VAL A 679 -9.75 -10.24 6.12
C VAL A 679 -9.41 -8.80 6.53
N LYS A 680 -9.10 -7.95 5.54
CA LYS A 680 -8.64 -6.56 5.74
C LYS A 680 -7.44 -6.43 6.70
N GLY A 681 -6.64 -7.48 6.90
CA GLY A 681 -5.46 -7.41 7.75
C GLY A 681 -4.47 -6.39 7.22
N ARG A 682 -3.95 -5.55 8.13
CA ARG A 682 -2.85 -4.61 7.89
C ARG A 682 -1.56 -5.22 8.44
N THR A 683 -1.11 -4.74 9.59
CA THR A 683 0.14 -5.17 10.25
C THR A 683 -0.08 -5.50 11.72
N GLU A 684 0.85 -6.25 12.28
CA GLU A 684 1.08 -6.46 13.71
C GLU A 684 2.53 -6.09 14.04
N ALA A 685 2.85 -5.85 15.31
CA ALA A 685 4.20 -5.58 15.78
C ALA A 685 4.86 -6.84 16.35
N VAL A 686 6.12 -7.07 15.98
CA VAL A 686 7.03 -7.89 16.77
C VAL A 686 7.91 -6.95 17.60
N ARG A 687 8.02 -7.28 18.88
CA ARG A 687 8.93 -6.62 19.83
C ARG A 687 10.25 -7.38 19.82
N SER A 688 11.21 -6.94 19.02
CA SER A 688 12.41 -7.74 18.72
C SER A 688 13.33 -7.90 19.92
N VAL A 689 13.33 -6.93 20.85
CA VAL A 689 14.11 -6.99 22.09
C VAL A 689 13.41 -7.89 23.10
N THR A 690 14.10 -8.95 23.50
CA THR A 690 13.64 -9.96 24.45
C THR A 690 14.74 -10.26 25.46
N ASP A 691 14.41 -10.95 26.56
CA ASP A 691 15.42 -11.42 27.51
C ASP A 691 16.54 -12.22 26.78
N VAL A 692 16.16 -13.12 25.87
CA VAL A 692 17.12 -13.97 25.12
C VAL A 692 18.01 -13.14 24.19
N SER A 693 17.43 -12.22 23.41
CA SER A 693 18.23 -11.36 22.52
C SER A 693 19.11 -10.38 23.29
N SER A 694 18.64 -9.90 24.45
CA SER A 694 19.42 -9.02 25.33
C SER A 694 20.67 -9.70 25.88
N THR A 695 20.56 -10.98 26.28
CA THR A 695 21.70 -11.78 26.74
C THR A 695 22.72 -11.96 25.61
N PHE A 696 22.26 -12.30 24.40
CA PHE A 696 23.10 -12.39 23.21
C PHE A 696 23.85 -11.07 22.93
N VAL A 697 23.13 -9.94 22.88
CA VAL A 697 23.72 -8.63 22.56
C VAL A 697 24.79 -8.23 23.57
N LYS A 698 24.51 -8.40 24.87
CA LYS A 698 25.47 -8.11 25.94
C LYS A 698 26.70 -9.00 25.86
N ALA A 699 26.52 -10.30 25.60
CA ALA A 699 27.63 -11.25 25.42
C ALA A 699 28.49 -10.93 24.18
N MET A 700 27.89 -10.44 23.09
CA MET A 700 28.66 -10.01 21.92
C MET A 700 29.41 -8.70 22.13
N ALA A 701 28.90 -7.82 22.98
CA ALA A 701 29.50 -6.51 23.24
C ALA A 701 30.58 -6.53 24.34
N SER A 702 30.70 -7.61 25.12
CA SER A 702 31.72 -7.74 26.18
C SER A 702 33.14 -7.70 25.61
N ALA A 703 34.06 -7.00 26.27
CA ALA A 703 35.45 -6.91 25.85
C ALA A 703 36.16 -8.27 25.88
N GLU A 704 36.94 -8.56 24.83
CA GLU A 704 37.83 -9.73 24.79
C GLU A 704 38.87 -9.64 25.93
N GLY A 705 39.01 -10.71 26.71
CA GLY A 705 39.95 -10.77 27.83
C GLY A 705 39.44 -10.26 29.18
N SER A 706 38.15 -9.94 29.31
CA SER A 706 37.50 -9.80 30.62
C SER A 706 37.29 -11.18 31.28
N ASP A 707 37.30 -11.23 32.62
CA ASP A 707 37.08 -12.48 33.37
C ASP A 707 35.71 -13.14 33.06
N ASP A 708 34.75 -12.37 32.56
CA ASP A 708 33.41 -12.81 32.14
C ASP A 708 33.27 -13.07 30.62
N ALA A 709 34.38 -13.08 29.86
CA ALA A 709 34.34 -13.21 28.41
C ALA A 709 33.92 -14.63 27.98
N MET A 710 32.71 -14.74 27.40
CA MET A 710 32.19 -16.00 26.88
C MET A 710 32.98 -16.51 25.66
N SER A 711 33.06 -17.83 25.51
CA SER A 711 33.65 -18.49 24.34
C SER A 711 32.87 -18.21 23.04
N VAL A 712 33.51 -18.45 21.90
CA VAL A 712 32.89 -18.27 20.57
C VAL A 712 31.69 -19.20 20.41
N GLU A 713 31.79 -20.44 20.91
CA GLU A 713 30.74 -21.44 20.88
C GLU A 713 29.52 -21.02 21.71
N GLU A 714 29.74 -20.46 22.90
CA GLU A 714 28.66 -19.96 23.74
C GLU A 714 27.95 -18.75 23.12
N LYS A 715 28.71 -17.77 22.60
CA LYS A 715 28.15 -16.61 21.87
C LYS A 715 27.32 -17.06 20.66
N ARG A 716 27.79 -18.08 19.94
CA ARG A 716 27.07 -18.68 18.82
C ARG A 716 25.79 -19.36 19.26
N SER A 717 25.80 -20.10 20.38
CA SER A 717 24.58 -20.71 20.93
C SER A 717 23.53 -19.64 21.27
N LEU A 718 23.96 -18.55 21.93
CA LEU A 718 23.08 -17.43 22.26
C LEU A 718 22.49 -16.75 21.00
N LEU A 719 23.28 -16.60 19.93
CA LEU A 719 22.79 -16.08 18.65
C LEU A 719 21.69 -16.98 18.06
N ILE A 720 21.91 -18.30 18.06
CA ILE A 720 20.94 -19.27 17.53
C ILE A 720 19.64 -19.23 18.35
N ASP A 721 19.74 -19.19 19.67
CA ASP A 721 18.57 -19.12 20.56
C ASP A 721 17.80 -17.81 20.38
N ALA A 722 18.51 -16.68 20.27
CA ALA A 722 17.90 -15.39 20.03
C ALA A 722 17.21 -15.32 18.66
N CYS A 723 17.84 -15.87 17.61
CA CYS A 723 17.23 -15.99 16.29
C CYS A 723 15.98 -16.88 16.31
N ALA A 724 16.04 -18.02 16.99
CA ALA A 724 14.91 -18.95 17.10
C ALA A 724 13.73 -18.31 17.86
N ARG A 725 14.00 -17.60 18.96
CA ARG A 725 12.96 -16.87 19.70
C ARG A 725 12.31 -15.79 18.86
N HIS A 726 13.10 -15.04 18.09
CA HIS A 726 12.60 -14.00 17.21
C HIS A 726 11.75 -14.58 16.06
N GLU A 727 12.23 -15.64 15.40
CA GLU A 727 11.45 -16.34 14.37
C GLU A 727 10.11 -16.84 14.92
N GLN A 728 10.10 -17.40 16.13
CA GLN A 728 8.87 -17.78 16.81
C GLN A 728 7.93 -16.58 17.03
N ALA A 729 8.46 -15.42 17.43
CA ALA A 729 7.66 -14.21 17.63
C ALA A 729 7.03 -13.71 16.32
N VAL A 730 7.77 -13.77 15.20
CA VAL A 730 7.25 -13.46 13.86
C VAL A 730 6.14 -14.43 13.48
N GLN A 731 6.33 -15.74 13.70
CA GLN A 731 5.31 -16.75 13.42
C GLN A 731 4.04 -16.55 14.28
N GLU A 732 4.19 -16.22 15.56
CA GLU A 732 3.11 -15.86 16.47
C GLU A 732 2.36 -14.62 15.97
N ALA A 733 3.09 -13.57 15.59
CA ALA A 733 2.50 -12.35 15.02
C ALA A 733 1.74 -12.65 13.73
N VAL A 734 2.33 -13.36 12.77
CA VAL A 734 1.68 -13.81 11.51
C VAL A 734 0.41 -14.64 11.78
N ALA A 735 0.39 -15.41 12.88
CA ALA A 735 -0.77 -16.19 13.32
C ALA A 735 -1.83 -15.35 14.08
N GLY A 736 -1.60 -14.04 14.29
CA GLY A 736 -2.47 -13.13 15.03
C GLY A 736 -2.38 -13.29 16.54
N GLN A 737 -1.26 -13.79 17.08
CA GLN A 737 -1.07 -14.08 18.51
C GLN A 737 -0.21 -13.05 19.24
N ALA A 738 0.37 -12.08 18.52
CA ALA A 738 1.06 -10.96 19.15
C ALA A 738 0.05 -9.95 19.75
N VAL A 739 0.57 -9.02 20.55
CA VAL A 739 -0.22 -8.32 21.57
C VAL A 739 -0.46 -6.86 21.27
N ASP A 740 0.35 -6.23 20.42
CA ASP A 740 0.36 -4.76 20.25
C ASP A 740 -0.94 -4.22 19.64
N ARG A 741 -1.49 -4.86 18.59
CA ARG A 741 -2.80 -4.42 18.03
C ARG A 741 -3.95 -4.63 19.01
N HIS A 742 -3.89 -5.66 19.85
CA HIS A 742 -4.92 -5.87 20.88
C HIS A 742 -4.80 -4.85 22.01
N LEU A 743 -3.58 -4.55 22.48
CA LEU A 743 -3.32 -3.50 23.47
C LEU A 743 -3.78 -2.13 22.96
N PHE A 744 -3.54 -1.82 21.68
CA PHE A 744 -4.05 -0.63 21.00
C PHE A 744 -5.58 -0.59 20.97
N ALA A 745 -6.23 -1.69 20.59
CA ALA A 745 -7.69 -1.74 20.57
C ALA A 745 -8.30 -1.53 21.97
N LEU A 746 -7.68 -2.10 23.02
CA LEU A 746 -8.09 -1.89 24.41
C LEU A 746 -7.93 -0.42 24.81
N PHE A 747 -6.82 0.21 24.44
CA PHE A 747 -6.57 1.63 24.73
C PHE A 747 -7.62 2.51 24.05
N MET A 748 -7.88 2.29 22.76
CA MET A 748 -8.92 3.03 22.03
C MET A 748 -10.31 2.84 22.65
N ALA A 749 -10.63 1.63 23.12
CA ALA A 749 -11.88 1.36 23.82
C ALA A 749 -11.96 2.13 25.16
N SER A 750 -10.85 2.24 25.90
CA SER A 750 -10.82 3.01 27.16
C SER A 750 -11.00 4.51 26.93
N VAL A 751 -10.34 5.06 25.90
CA VAL A 751 -10.47 6.48 25.55
C VAL A 751 -11.90 6.82 25.12
N SER A 752 -12.58 5.90 24.42
CA SER A 752 -13.99 6.11 24.03
C SER A 752 -14.98 6.09 25.19
N GLN A 753 -14.57 5.65 26.39
CA GLN A 753 -15.39 5.65 27.60
C GLN A 753 -15.16 6.87 28.50
N GLU A 754 -14.44 7.90 28.01
CA GLU A 754 -14.11 9.16 28.72
C GLU A 754 -13.26 9.03 30.00
N THR A 755 -13.00 7.81 30.49
CA THR A 755 -12.02 7.50 31.53
C THR A 755 -10.91 6.61 30.95
N PRO A 756 -9.79 7.19 30.48
CA PRO A 756 -8.65 6.42 29.98
C PRO A 756 -8.07 5.54 31.08
N SER A 757 -7.72 4.30 30.73
CA SER A 757 -7.06 3.37 31.65
C SER A 757 -5.65 3.86 32.01
N ASP A 758 -5.33 3.89 33.30
CA ASP A 758 -3.99 4.27 33.78
C ASP A 758 -2.91 3.31 33.28
N PHE A 759 -3.20 2.00 33.33
CA PHE A 759 -2.28 0.97 32.84
C PHE A 759 -2.04 1.13 31.34
N LEU A 760 -3.09 1.23 30.53
CA LEU A 760 -2.94 1.33 29.07
C LEU A 760 -2.25 2.64 28.69
N THR A 761 -2.61 3.75 29.34
CA THR A 761 -1.94 5.05 29.13
C THR A 761 -0.45 4.96 29.45
N THR A 762 -0.11 4.34 30.58
CA THR A 762 1.29 4.12 30.97
C THR A 762 2.00 3.20 29.98
N ALA A 763 1.34 2.12 29.55
CA ALA A 763 1.91 1.15 28.62
C ALA A 763 2.27 1.80 27.27
N PHE A 764 1.41 2.65 26.74
CA PHE A 764 1.68 3.42 25.51
C PHE A 764 2.76 4.48 25.72
N ARG A 765 2.74 5.23 26.83
CA ARG A 765 3.78 6.23 27.15
C ARG A 765 5.18 5.63 27.32
N LYS A 766 5.27 4.44 27.91
CA LYS A 766 6.54 3.73 28.12
C LYS A 766 6.99 2.93 26.90
N THR A 767 6.09 2.62 25.96
CA THR A 767 6.44 2.01 24.66
C THR A 767 7.00 3.08 23.71
N LYS A 768 8.26 3.47 23.92
CA LYS A 768 8.99 4.36 23.02
C LYS A 768 9.85 3.56 22.05
N TRP A 769 9.39 3.40 20.81
CA TRP A 769 10.12 2.70 19.76
C TRP A 769 11.36 3.50 19.35
N LYS A 770 12.53 3.06 19.82
CA LYS A 770 13.83 3.64 19.46
C LYS A 770 14.27 3.23 18.07
N VAL A 771 13.83 2.05 17.63
CA VAL A 771 13.98 1.60 16.25
C VAL A 771 12.63 1.16 15.74
N SER A 772 12.20 1.70 14.61
CA SER A 772 11.11 1.16 13.80
C SER A 772 11.70 0.43 12.61
N SER A 773 11.45 -0.87 12.50
CA SER A 773 12.04 -1.71 11.48
C SER A 773 11.01 -2.42 10.61
N ALA A 774 11.37 -2.70 9.35
CA ALA A 774 10.57 -3.53 8.46
C ALA A 774 11.41 -4.21 7.37
N GLN A 775 11.17 -5.49 7.15
CA GLN A 775 11.77 -6.23 6.04
C GLN A 775 10.96 -6.12 4.75
N ALA A 776 11.65 -5.95 3.62
CA ALA A 776 11.11 -6.04 2.27
C ALA A 776 10.83 -7.49 1.87
N HIS A 777 9.67 -8.00 2.30
CA HIS A 777 9.19 -9.34 2.03
C HIS A 777 8.49 -9.46 0.67
N GLN A 778 9.18 -9.27 -0.45
CA GLN A 778 8.65 -9.67 -1.77
C GLN A 778 9.70 -9.54 -2.87
N ARG A 779 9.96 -10.68 -3.52
CA ARG A 779 10.42 -10.85 -4.90
C ARG A 779 9.90 -12.17 -5.47
N ASN A 780 8.76 -12.65 -4.96
CA ASN A 780 8.25 -13.99 -5.25
C ASN A 780 7.81 -14.16 -6.70
N LEU A 781 7.37 -13.10 -7.38
CA LEU A 781 6.99 -13.16 -8.79
C LEU A 781 8.23 -13.12 -9.67
N LEU A 782 9.18 -12.23 -9.37
CA LEU A 782 10.47 -12.16 -10.05
C LEU A 782 11.26 -13.47 -9.88
N ASP A 783 11.41 -13.97 -8.67
CA ASP A 783 12.09 -15.25 -8.36
C ASP A 783 11.38 -16.47 -9.00
N ARG A 784 10.06 -16.39 -9.22
CA ARG A 784 9.28 -17.44 -9.92
C ARG A 784 9.43 -17.37 -11.44
N LEU A 785 9.47 -16.17 -12.00
CA LEU A 785 9.66 -15.97 -13.44
C LEU A 785 11.12 -16.22 -13.84
N HIS A 786 12.06 -15.93 -12.95
CA HIS A 786 13.50 -16.04 -13.15
C HIS A 786 14.18 -16.64 -11.91
N PRO A 787 14.26 -17.98 -11.79
CA PRO A 787 15.02 -18.62 -10.72
C PRO A 787 16.51 -18.26 -10.81
N ALA A 788 17.19 -18.23 -9.65
CA ALA A 788 18.58 -17.78 -9.47
C ALA A 788 19.52 -18.25 -10.60
N GLY A 789 19.94 -17.32 -11.45
CA GLY A 789 20.79 -17.57 -12.62
C GLY A 789 20.60 -16.56 -13.77
N GLY A 790 19.41 -15.95 -13.89
CA GLY A 790 19.15 -14.84 -14.81
C GLY A 790 19.19 -13.47 -14.11
N GLY A 791 19.65 -12.42 -14.80
CA GLY A 791 19.27 -11.04 -14.47
C GLY A 791 19.84 -10.39 -13.19
N LYS A 792 21.13 -10.54 -12.86
CA LYS A 792 21.76 -9.92 -11.65
C LYS A 792 21.40 -8.44 -11.41
N LEU A 793 21.23 -7.65 -12.47
CA LEU A 793 20.89 -6.22 -12.41
C LEU A 793 19.46 -5.91 -11.96
N TYR A 794 18.50 -6.80 -12.23
CA TYR A 794 17.07 -6.61 -11.91
C TYR A 794 16.74 -6.88 -10.46
N HIS A 795 17.59 -7.67 -9.81
CA HIS A 795 17.37 -8.08 -8.44
C HIS A 795 18.08 -7.17 -7.43
N GLU A 796 19.00 -6.29 -7.81
CA GLU A 796 19.58 -5.36 -6.85
C GLU A 796 18.66 -4.16 -6.63
N THR A 797 18.23 -3.96 -5.39
CA THR A 797 17.37 -2.86 -4.97
C THR A 797 17.58 -2.59 -3.47
N PRO A 798 17.67 -1.32 -3.02
CA PRO A 798 17.60 -1.00 -1.59
C PRO A 798 16.21 -1.23 -0.99
N GLY A 799 15.23 -1.62 -1.83
CA GLY A 799 13.85 -1.84 -1.47
C GLY A 799 13.12 -0.53 -1.24
N PHE A 800 12.93 -0.20 0.02
CA PHE A 800 12.13 0.93 0.46
C PHE A 800 12.77 1.61 1.65
N GLY A 801 12.23 2.75 2.09
CA GLY A 801 12.59 3.37 3.36
C GLY A 801 11.53 4.36 3.83
N PHE A 802 11.59 4.70 5.11
CA PHE A 802 10.64 5.56 5.82
C PHE A 802 11.37 6.30 6.95
N GLY A 803 10.82 7.41 7.45
CA GLY A 803 11.42 8.19 8.53
C GLY A 803 11.27 7.54 9.92
N PRO A 804 11.97 8.04 10.95
CA PRO A 804 11.85 7.53 12.32
C PRO A 804 10.49 7.87 12.94
N VAL A 805 9.98 6.95 13.77
CA VAL A 805 8.70 7.12 14.52
C VAL A 805 8.87 7.83 15.87
N SER A 806 10.11 8.10 16.27
CA SER A 806 10.46 8.85 17.47
C SER A 806 11.52 9.90 17.13
N SER A 807 11.47 11.05 17.79
CA SER A 807 12.38 12.17 17.55
C SER A 807 13.85 11.84 17.85
N ASP A 808 14.08 10.83 18.69
CA ASP A 808 15.38 10.37 19.16
C ASP A 808 15.60 8.87 18.86
N GLY A 809 15.17 8.45 17.67
CA GLY A 809 15.28 7.07 17.20
C GLY A 809 15.54 6.96 15.70
N TYR A 810 15.36 5.73 15.21
CA TYR A 810 15.73 5.32 13.85
C TYR A 810 14.56 4.68 13.09
N GLY A 811 14.48 4.93 11.79
CA GLY A 811 13.74 4.10 10.84
C GLY A 811 14.69 3.17 10.10
N ILE A 812 14.43 1.87 10.07
CA ILE A 812 15.32 0.87 9.44
C ILE A 812 14.51 -0.04 8.52
N SER A 813 14.88 -0.11 7.25
CA SER A 813 14.35 -1.10 6.33
C SER A 813 15.47 -1.92 5.73
N TYR A 814 15.18 -3.18 5.40
CA TYR A 814 16.19 -4.06 4.83
C TYR A 814 15.64 -5.04 3.81
N CYS A 815 16.49 -5.37 2.84
CA CYS A 815 16.15 -6.26 1.74
C CYS A 815 17.35 -7.13 1.33
N PHE A 816 17.17 -8.44 1.34
CA PHE A 816 18.15 -9.37 0.78
C PHE A 816 17.94 -9.57 -0.72
N CYS A 817 18.97 -9.30 -1.52
CA CYS A 817 19.05 -9.48 -2.97
C CYS A 817 19.84 -10.74 -3.38
N VAL A 818 19.25 -11.59 -4.23
CA VAL A 818 19.88 -12.75 -4.90
C VAL A 818 20.72 -13.63 -3.96
N ASN A 819 20.24 -13.85 -2.73
CA ASN A 819 20.99 -14.48 -1.65
C ASN A 819 22.38 -13.89 -1.34
N GLU A 820 22.95 -12.93 -2.07
CA GLU A 820 24.35 -12.49 -1.96
C GLU A 820 24.51 -11.11 -1.29
N VAL A 821 23.53 -10.22 -1.44
CA VAL A 821 23.62 -8.82 -1.00
C VAL A 821 22.49 -8.49 -0.02
N LEU A 822 22.79 -7.78 1.05
CA LEU A 822 21.82 -7.20 1.98
C LEU A 822 21.89 -5.67 1.87
N TYR A 823 20.77 -5.05 1.53
CA TYR A 823 20.61 -3.61 1.68
C TYR A 823 19.96 -3.30 3.02
N VAL A 824 20.47 -2.29 3.72
CA VAL A 824 19.89 -1.72 4.94
C VAL A 824 19.80 -0.21 4.75
N THR A 825 18.58 0.32 4.70
CA THR A 825 18.34 1.77 4.72
C THR A 825 18.08 2.18 6.16
N ILE A 826 18.78 3.21 6.61
CA ILE A 826 18.69 3.77 7.95
C ILE A 826 18.31 5.25 7.81
N THR A 827 17.33 5.69 8.58
CA THR A 827 16.94 7.09 8.70
C THR A 827 16.99 7.53 10.16
N SER A 828 17.34 8.79 10.39
CA SER A 828 17.36 9.46 11.70
C SER A 828 17.12 10.96 11.52
N TYR A 829 17.02 11.68 12.64
CA TYR A 829 16.92 13.14 12.59
C TYR A 829 18.28 13.81 12.82
N LYS A 830 18.74 14.66 11.90
CA LYS A 830 20.02 15.38 11.99
C LYS A 830 20.13 16.31 13.20
N ASN A 831 19.00 16.83 13.68
CA ASN A 831 18.93 17.71 14.84
C ASN A 831 18.93 16.95 16.18
N CYS A 832 18.97 15.61 16.16
CA CYS A 832 19.09 14.78 17.34
C CYS A 832 20.56 14.37 17.53
N GLU A 833 21.21 14.91 18.57
CA GLU A 833 22.64 14.68 18.85
C GLU A 833 22.98 13.21 19.15
N THR A 834 21.99 12.41 19.59
CA THR A 834 22.17 11.01 19.96
C THR A 834 21.93 10.03 18.81
N THR A 835 21.62 10.51 17.60
CA THR A 835 21.36 9.64 16.45
C THR A 835 22.10 10.08 15.19
N SER A 836 22.67 9.13 14.45
CA SER A 836 23.28 9.36 13.14
C SER A 836 23.12 8.12 12.26
N SER A 837 22.46 8.26 11.12
CA SER A 837 22.18 7.16 10.20
C SER A 837 23.47 6.54 9.66
N ARG A 838 24.50 7.38 9.43
CA ARG A 838 25.83 6.91 9.02
C ARG A 838 26.55 6.18 10.14
N THR A 839 26.50 6.67 11.37
CA THR A 839 27.16 6.03 12.52
C THR A 839 26.52 4.67 12.79
N LEU A 840 25.20 4.61 12.86
CA LEU A 840 24.48 3.34 13.01
C LEU A 840 24.73 2.40 11.83
N GLY A 841 24.86 2.92 10.60
CA GLY A 841 25.25 2.12 9.43
C GLY A 841 26.62 1.45 9.56
N ASN A 842 27.61 2.17 10.09
CA ASN A 842 28.93 1.59 10.39
C ASN A 842 28.81 0.50 11.48
N HIS A 843 28.03 0.75 12.53
CA HIS A 843 27.75 -0.26 13.55
C HIS A 843 27.00 -1.46 13.00
N MET A 844 26.12 -1.27 12.02
CA MET A 844 25.40 -2.34 11.35
C MET A 844 26.34 -3.24 10.55
N VAL A 845 27.26 -2.66 9.77
CA VAL A 845 28.31 -3.43 9.07
C VAL A 845 29.15 -4.22 10.07
N ARG A 846 29.62 -3.57 11.14
CA ARG A 846 30.38 -4.22 12.21
C ARG A 846 29.61 -5.37 12.85
N ALA A 847 28.34 -5.17 13.18
CA ALA A 847 27.49 -6.20 13.76
C ALA A 847 27.36 -7.39 12.79
N LEU A 848 27.03 -7.14 11.53
CA LEU A 848 26.92 -8.19 10.51
C LEU A 848 28.22 -8.98 10.33
N ASP A 849 29.38 -8.31 10.35
CA ASP A 849 30.70 -8.96 10.33
C ASP A 849 30.89 -9.88 11.53
N MET A 850 30.67 -9.37 12.75
CA MET A 850 30.79 -10.14 13.99
C MET A 850 29.89 -11.39 14.00
N LEU A 851 28.65 -11.26 13.51
CA LEU A 851 27.74 -12.38 13.36
C LEU A 851 28.25 -13.39 12.31
N GLY A 852 28.83 -12.90 11.21
CA GLY A 852 29.46 -13.73 10.18
C GLY A 852 30.64 -14.54 10.70
N ASP A 853 31.49 -13.95 11.54
CA ASP A 853 32.68 -14.61 12.09
C ASP A 853 32.34 -15.76 13.06
N LEU A 854 31.21 -15.67 13.78
CA LEU A 854 30.68 -16.77 14.57
C LEU A 854 30.25 -17.99 13.70
N SER A 855 30.03 -17.79 12.41
CA SER A 855 29.62 -18.85 11.48
C SER A 855 30.81 -19.58 10.81
N THR A 856 31.93 -18.89 10.61
CA THR A 856 33.10 -19.40 9.86
C THR A 856 34.06 -20.23 10.72
N SER A 857 34.12 -19.96 12.03
CA SER A 857 34.92 -20.67 13.04
C SER A 857 34.64 -22.19 13.09
N HIS A 858 33.48 -22.65 12.63
CA HIS A 858 33.15 -24.08 12.49
C HIS A 858 33.86 -24.77 11.33
N ARG A 859 34.08 -24.10 10.19
CA ARG A 859 34.71 -24.73 9.01
C ARG A 859 36.18 -25.09 9.23
N ARG A 860 36.87 -24.41 10.16
CA ARG A 860 38.25 -24.76 10.54
C ARG A 860 38.34 -25.91 11.53
N ALA A 861 37.30 -26.17 12.32
CA ALA A 861 37.25 -27.28 13.28
C ALA A 861 36.68 -28.58 12.68
N SER A 862 36.02 -28.51 11.51
CA SER A 862 35.38 -29.64 10.85
C SER A 862 36.01 -30.03 9.50
N ALA A 863 37.19 -29.50 9.17
CA ALA A 863 37.99 -30.00 8.04
C ALA A 863 38.80 -31.21 8.54
N PRO A 864 38.65 -32.40 7.92
CA PRO A 864 39.41 -33.59 8.30
C PRO A 864 40.92 -33.41 8.09
#